data_AF-A0A316LUH1-F1
#
_entry.id   AF-A0A316LUH1-F1
#
_cell.length_a   1.000
_cell.length_b   1.000
_cell.length_c   1.000
_cell.angle_alpha   90.00
_cell.angle_beta   90.00
_cell.angle_gamma   90.00
#
_symmetry.space_group_name_H-M   'P 1'
#
loop_
_entity.id
_entity.type
_entity.pdbx_description
1 polymer ?
#
loop_
_entity_poly.entity_id
_entity_poly.type
_entity_poly.pdbx_seq_one_letter_code
_entity_poly.pdbx_strand_id
1 'polypeptide(L)'
;MGYIGTSALIKSLGISKKMLYSLIDSGEVSIPVKRGGRYWWSEQEATAIVCALARKSTRDALAFDQEEKRYLGGKAKYSEFIRATAEQFCPGFESFADYFAGVGGSAAAFSDKILIVNDLLYSSYVFLQAWYASENIDMHKLSHQIAEYNRVMPGGENYVSEYFGGKYFGPAVARKIGYIREDIEEKFSCAQINARERAVLIASLLHAMDEAANIYAHYDTFKSAPVKWNPLELHMLAVFNENNPENRIFNTDANMLAAYTYSDVAYLDPPIDSRQYSDIYHLPENIAMWNKPVPKGKAMKSPRGHIKSLYCKKGAGEVFAQLVAQCKAKVILAALPEKQEGRGSRSSAKLTVEEMLAAMRMKGSVHIAFPPFAGGGENDAQMLLSYEFKKIPEQIRENTNLKGGLIVCCCGERQAELVDSPINFTGGKYRELERILPYFPAQCKRFWDVFAGGCSVGLNAVAQEVVFVDQDAVVMALFEAMQVSGSAFIREVEQIIGEYALSRSWEYGYAYYGVSAEEGLANVNKEAYAKLREDFNQETLQDMHYYAMLYVLLVYGFNNMPRFNRAGEFNLPVGKRDWNISMQTKLQAFLQRLEQRQVNFCPMDFRRIDVSALSQEDFLYFDPPYIGAETYYNRQLGWSAQDERELMALLDRLDAYGIRYALSAVRSYGGEANEVLEQWLAHGTKTHRIIRRDAQDAEKVLVLNY
;
A
#
# COMPACT_ATOMS: atom_id res chain seq x y z
N MET A 1 -0.84 -42.36 -39.56
CA MET A 1 -1.42 -41.54 -38.47
C MET A 1 -1.41 -40.10 -38.96
N GLY A 2 -2.61 -39.58 -39.27
CA GLY A 2 -2.79 -38.47 -40.21
C GLY A 2 -2.67 -37.10 -39.55
N TYR A 3 -1.85 -36.23 -40.12
CA TYR A 3 -1.87 -34.81 -39.79
C TYR A 3 -3.02 -34.13 -40.53
N ILE A 4 -3.71 -33.22 -39.86
CA ILE A 4 -4.79 -32.40 -40.42
C ILE A 4 -4.34 -30.95 -40.58
N GLY A 5 -4.65 -30.32 -41.71
CA GLY A 5 -4.34 -28.91 -41.93
C GLY A 5 -5.27 -27.98 -41.13
N THR A 6 -4.79 -26.81 -40.71
CA THR A 6 -5.54 -25.86 -39.85
C THR A 6 -6.97 -25.58 -40.33
N SER A 7 -7.20 -25.36 -41.63
CA SER A 7 -8.55 -25.09 -42.16
C SER A 7 -9.50 -26.28 -42.01
N ALA A 8 -8.99 -27.50 -42.17
CA ALA A 8 -9.78 -28.72 -41.99
C ALA A 8 -10.03 -29.01 -40.50
N LEU A 9 -9.04 -28.75 -39.63
CA LEU A 9 -9.17 -28.88 -38.18
C LEU A 9 -10.22 -27.94 -37.60
N ILE A 10 -10.16 -26.65 -37.96
CA ILE A 10 -11.12 -25.63 -37.53
C ILE A 10 -12.53 -26.05 -37.96
N LYS A 11 -12.68 -26.56 -39.18
CA LYS A 11 -13.96 -27.02 -39.72
C LYS A 11 -14.46 -28.29 -39.00
N SER A 12 -13.58 -29.24 -38.67
CA SER A 12 -13.97 -30.47 -37.96
C SER A 12 -14.33 -30.23 -36.50
N LEU A 13 -13.70 -29.23 -35.86
CA LEU A 13 -13.96 -28.87 -34.46
C LEU A 13 -15.07 -27.81 -34.30
N GLY A 14 -15.57 -27.22 -35.39
CA GLY A 14 -16.61 -26.20 -35.34
C GLY A 14 -16.20 -24.88 -34.69
N ILE A 15 -14.90 -24.57 -34.63
CA ILE A 15 -14.36 -23.36 -33.98
C ILE A 15 -14.00 -22.27 -35.00
N SER A 16 -13.69 -21.06 -34.54
CA SER A 16 -13.16 -19.99 -35.40
C SER A 16 -11.63 -19.99 -35.41
N LYS A 17 -11.03 -19.43 -36.48
CA LYS A 17 -9.57 -19.23 -36.54
C LYS A 17 -9.07 -18.37 -35.39
N LYS A 18 -9.79 -17.30 -35.04
CA LYS A 18 -9.47 -16.41 -33.91
C LYS A 18 -9.43 -17.16 -32.58
N MET A 19 -10.37 -18.09 -32.36
CA MET A 19 -10.45 -18.90 -31.14
C MET A 19 -9.27 -19.87 -31.01
N LEU A 20 -8.87 -20.51 -32.11
CA LEU A 20 -7.69 -21.38 -32.13
C LEU A 20 -6.40 -20.60 -31.80
N TYR A 21 -6.21 -19.42 -32.38
CA TYR A 21 -5.03 -18.60 -32.07
C TYR A 21 -5.05 -18.06 -30.64
N SER A 22 -6.21 -17.69 -30.09
CA SER A 22 -6.32 -17.30 -28.68
C SER A 22 -5.85 -18.40 -27.71
N LEU A 23 -6.05 -19.68 -28.03
CA LEU A 23 -5.58 -20.80 -27.19
C LEU A 23 -4.07 -21.02 -27.32
N ILE A 24 -3.49 -20.65 -28.46
CA ILE A 24 -2.05 -20.70 -28.69
C ILE A 24 -1.38 -19.53 -27.96
N ASP A 25 -1.94 -18.33 -28.09
CA ASP A 25 -1.43 -17.10 -27.49
C ASP A 25 -1.51 -17.14 -25.95
N SER A 26 -2.52 -17.83 -25.37
CA SER A 26 -2.62 -18.07 -23.93
C SER A 26 -1.72 -19.20 -23.42
N GLY A 27 -1.00 -19.91 -24.30
CA GLY A 27 -0.14 -21.03 -23.94
C GLY A 27 -0.89 -22.33 -23.60
N GLU A 28 -2.21 -22.38 -23.73
CA GLU A 28 -3.02 -23.57 -23.44
C GLU A 28 -2.82 -24.69 -24.47
N VAL A 29 -2.40 -24.35 -25.69
CA VAL A 29 -2.09 -25.30 -26.76
C VAL A 29 -0.77 -24.92 -27.42
N SER A 30 0.12 -25.89 -27.59
CA SER A 30 1.41 -25.69 -28.26
C SER A 30 1.26 -25.42 -29.77
N ILE A 31 2.19 -24.64 -30.33
CA ILE A 31 2.25 -24.37 -31.78
C ILE A 31 2.61 -25.67 -32.51
N PRO A 32 1.85 -26.08 -33.54
CA PRO A 32 2.07 -27.32 -34.25
C PRO A 32 3.19 -27.20 -35.29
N VAL A 33 3.55 -28.33 -35.90
CA VAL A 33 4.61 -28.39 -36.91
C VAL A 33 4.22 -27.65 -38.19
N LYS A 34 5.14 -26.83 -38.71
CA LYS A 34 4.99 -26.11 -39.99
C LYS A 34 5.62 -26.92 -41.13
N ARG A 35 4.85 -27.25 -42.17
CA ARG A 35 5.33 -27.89 -43.41
C ARG A 35 4.82 -27.14 -44.63
N GLY A 36 5.73 -26.73 -45.51
CA GLY A 36 5.38 -25.98 -46.74
C GLY A 36 4.68 -24.64 -46.46
N GLY A 37 5.05 -23.95 -45.37
CA GLY A 37 4.47 -22.66 -44.98
C GLY A 37 3.12 -22.75 -44.25
N ARG A 38 2.54 -23.94 -44.07
CA ARG A 38 1.26 -24.17 -43.40
C ARG A 38 1.42 -25.01 -42.14
N TYR A 39 0.55 -24.79 -41.16
CA TYR A 39 0.52 -25.56 -39.91
C TYR A 39 -0.25 -26.87 -40.09
N TRP A 40 0.31 -27.93 -39.51
CA TRP A 40 -0.22 -29.30 -39.57
C TRP A 40 -0.31 -29.89 -38.18
N TRP A 41 -1.51 -30.33 -37.82
CA TRP A 41 -1.86 -30.77 -36.47
C TRP A 41 -1.96 -32.28 -36.42
N SER A 42 -1.33 -32.90 -35.45
CA SER A 42 -1.49 -34.30 -35.10
C SER A 42 -2.81 -34.53 -34.36
N GLU A 43 -3.18 -35.81 -34.24
CA GLU A 43 -4.36 -36.22 -33.48
C GLU A 43 -4.26 -35.83 -31.99
N GLN A 44 -3.08 -35.97 -31.37
CA GLN A 44 -2.84 -35.54 -29.99
C GLN A 44 -3.01 -34.03 -29.80
N GLU A 45 -2.50 -33.21 -30.71
CA GLU A 45 -2.66 -31.75 -30.64
C GLU A 45 -4.13 -31.33 -30.87
N ALA A 46 -4.84 -32.02 -31.76
CA ALA A 46 -6.29 -31.80 -31.96
C ALA A 46 -7.09 -32.16 -30.69
N THR A 47 -6.75 -33.25 -30.01
CA THR A 47 -7.35 -33.62 -28.71
C THR A 47 -7.04 -32.57 -27.63
N ALA A 48 -5.80 -32.05 -27.57
CA ALA A 48 -5.45 -31.00 -26.62
C ALA A 48 -6.27 -29.72 -26.84
N ILE A 49 -6.53 -29.35 -28.10
CA ILE A 49 -7.44 -28.23 -28.44
C ILE A 49 -8.86 -28.51 -27.96
N VAL A 50 -9.38 -29.72 -28.16
CA VAL A 50 -10.72 -30.09 -27.67
C VAL A 50 -10.79 -30.03 -26.15
N CYS A 51 -9.76 -30.49 -25.44
CA CYS A 51 -9.68 -30.37 -23.98
C CYS A 51 -9.61 -28.91 -23.51
N ALA A 52 -8.82 -28.07 -24.18
CA ALA A 52 -8.72 -26.64 -23.86
C ALA A 52 -10.04 -25.91 -24.15
N LEU A 53 -10.70 -26.22 -25.26
CA LEU A 53 -12.03 -25.70 -25.58
C LEU A 53 -13.08 -26.18 -24.58
N ALA A 54 -13.01 -27.42 -24.13
CA ALA A 54 -13.90 -27.94 -23.09
C ALA A 54 -13.68 -27.24 -21.75
N ARG A 55 -12.43 -26.93 -21.37
CA ARG A 55 -12.09 -26.12 -20.19
C ARG A 55 -12.60 -24.68 -20.33
N LYS A 56 -12.44 -24.09 -21.52
CA LYS A 56 -12.89 -22.72 -21.81
C LYS A 56 -14.42 -22.63 -21.89
N SER A 57 -15.09 -23.64 -22.45
CA SER A 57 -16.55 -23.73 -22.45
C SER A 57 -17.12 -24.12 -21.09
N THR A 58 -16.38 -24.82 -20.23
CA THR A 58 -16.81 -25.03 -18.82
C THR A 58 -16.62 -23.76 -17.97
N ARG A 59 -15.59 -22.95 -18.26
CA ARG A 59 -15.47 -21.57 -17.75
C ARG A 59 -16.62 -20.68 -18.22
N ASP A 60 -16.95 -20.70 -19.51
CA ASP A 60 -17.92 -19.77 -20.10
C ASP A 60 -19.39 -20.22 -20.03
N ALA A 61 -19.69 -21.51 -19.81
CA ALA A 61 -21.06 -22.03 -19.98
C ALA A 61 -21.74 -22.65 -18.74
N LEU A 62 -21.05 -22.93 -17.62
CA LEU A 62 -21.68 -23.64 -16.50
C LEU A 62 -21.21 -23.28 -15.09
N ALA A 63 -20.38 -22.24 -14.89
CA ALA A 63 -19.85 -21.95 -13.57
C ALA A 63 -19.82 -20.45 -13.24
N PHE A 64 -20.34 -20.11 -12.07
CA PHE A 64 -20.12 -18.82 -11.43
C PHE A 64 -18.68 -18.72 -10.95
N ASP A 65 -17.95 -17.69 -11.36
CA ASP A 65 -16.56 -17.43 -10.97
C ASP A 65 -16.49 -16.54 -9.71
N GLN A 66 -15.39 -16.62 -8.96
CA GLN A 66 -15.18 -15.87 -7.72
C GLN A 66 -15.31 -14.34 -7.90
N GLU A 67 -15.04 -13.83 -9.10
CA GLU A 67 -15.12 -12.40 -9.43
C GLU A 67 -16.55 -11.85 -9.53
N GLU A 68 -17.54 -12.72 -9.70
CA GLU A 68 -18.92 -12.33 -9.95
C GLU A 68 -19.72 -12.07 -8.65
N LYS A 69 -19.15 -12.37 -7.46
CA LYS A 69 -19.85 -12.16 -6.18
C LYS A 69 -19.74 -10.73 -5.67
N ARG A 70 -20.88 -10.13 -5.32
CA ARG A 70 -20.93 -8.84 -4.63
C ARG A 70 -20.56 -8.97 -3.14
N TYR A 71 -19.28 -8.81 -2.83
CA TYR A 71 -18.79 -8.67 -1.45
C TYR A 71 -18.22 -7.27 -1.21
N LEU A 72 -18.67 -6.62 -0.14
CA LEU A 72 -18.17 -5.31 0.28
C LEU A 72 -16.72 -5.49 0.71
N GLY A 73 -15.78 -4.80 0.05
CA GLY A 73 -14.34 -4.99 0.25
C GLY A 73 -13.69 -6.08 -0.60
N GLY A 74 -14.39 -6.72 -1.55
CA GLY A 74 -13.77 -7.73 -2.44
C GLY A 74 -12.65 -7.17 -3.33
N LYS A 75 -11.43 -7.72 -3.21
CA LYS A 75 -10.22 -7.28 -3.92
C LYS A 75 -9.73 -8.23 -5.01
N ALA A 76 -10.61 -9.03 -5.62
CA ALA A 76 -10.23 -9.91 -6.73
C ALA A 76 -9.43 -9.18 -7.83
N LYS A 77 -9.81 -7.92 -8.12
CA LYS A 77 -9.13 -7.05 -9.08
C LYS A 77 -7.72 -6.58 -8.68
N TYR A 78 -7.32 -6.72 -7.42
CA TYR A 78 -5.98 -6.36 -6.93
C TYR A 78 -5.11 -7.58 -6.65
N SER A 79 -5.62 -8.79 -6.89
CA SER A 79 -4.95 -10.04 -6.54
C SER A 79 -3.60 -10.20 -7.25
N GLU A 80 -3.50 -9.81 -8.52
CA GLU A 80 -2.23 -9.77 -9.27
C GLU A 80 -1.21 -8.82 -8.64
N PHE A 81 -1.64 -7.63 -8.22
CA PHE A 81 -0.76 -6.67 -7.55
C PHE A 81 -0.29 -7.17 -6.17
N ILE A 82 -1.18 -7.79 -5.39
CA ILE A 82 -0.81 -8.44 -4.12
C ILE A 82 0.21 -9.53 -4.37
N ARG A 83 0.02 -10.37 -5.41
CA ARG A 83 0.96 -11.42 -5.78
C ARG A 83 2.32 -10.86 -6.21
N ALA A 84 2.34 -9.90 -7.12
CA ALA A 84 3.58 -9.27 -7.59
C ALA A 84 4.35 -8.65 -6.43
N THR A 85 3.66 -7.99 -5.50
CA THR A 85 4.27 -7.44 -4.28
C THR A 85 4.81 -8.55 -3.37
N ALA A 86 4.04 -9.63 -3.16
CA ALA A 86 4.49 -10.79 -2.39
C ALA A 86 5.76 -11.42 -3.00
N GLU A 87 5.80 -11.61 -4.32
CA GLU A 87 6.96 -12.18 -5.04
C GLU A 87 8.17 -11.25 -5.00
N GLN A 88 7.98 -9.93 -5.06
CA GLN A 88 9.05 -8.95 -4.97
C GLN A 88 9.74 -8.98 -3.59
N PHE A 89 8.96 -9.03 -2.50
CA PHE A 89 9.48 -8.92 -1.14
C PHE A 89 9.73 -10.27 -0.45
N CYS A 90 9.15 -11.36 -0.96
CA CYS A 90 9.41 -12.72 -0.49
C CYS A 90 9.61 -13.68 -1.68
N PRO A 91 10.70 -13.54 -2.47
CA PRO A 91 10.92 -14.39 -3.64
C PRO A 91 10.92 -15.88 -3.28
N GLY A 92 10.18 -16.68 -4.05
CA GLY A 92 10.12 -18.13 -3.86
C GLY A 92 9.29 -18.60 -2.66
N PHE A 93 8.42 -17.76 -2.10
CA PHE A 93 7.52 -18.18 -1.02
C PHE A 93 6.60 -19.35 -1.42
N GLU A 94 6.30 -20.22 -0.46
CA GLU A 94 5.52 -21.45 -0.67
C GLU A 94 4.14 -21.37 -0.02
N SER A 95 3.96 -20.50 0.97
CA SER A 95 2.71 -20.37 1.73
C SER A 95 2.18 -18.94 1.83
N PHE A 96 0.87 -18.78 1.64
CA PHE A 96 0.16 -17.51 1.69
C PHE A 96 -1.01 -17.59 2.68
N ALA A 97 -1.05 -16.68 3.64
CA ALA A 97 -2.16 -16.56 4.57
C ALA A 97 -3.01 -15.31 4.26
N ASP A 98 -4.31 -15.47 4.13
CA ASP A 98 -5.28 -14.37 4.10
C ASP A 98 -6.18 -14.46 5.33
N TYR A 99 -5.91 -13.59 6.31
CA TYR A 99 -6.61 -13.63 7.60
C TYR A 99 -8.01 -13.00 7.55
N PHE A 100 -8.32 -12.27 6.47
CA PHE A 100 -9.58 -11.55 6.24
C PHE A 100 -10.10 -11.82 4.83
N ALA A 101 -10.08 -13.09 4.43
CA ALA A 101 -10.26 -13.51 3.05
C ALA A 101 -11.66 -13.22 2.48
N GLY A 102 -12.66 -12.95 3.33
CA GLY A 102 -14.03 -12.80 2.90
C GLY A 102 -14.47 -14.03 2.11
N VAL A 103 -14.88 -13.80 0.86
CA VAL A 103 -15.33 -14.88 -0.03
C VAL A 103 -14.20 -15.51 -0.86
N GLY A 104 -12.94 -15.09 -0.65
CA GLY A 104 -11.76 -15.76 -1.18
C GLY A 104 -11.07 -15.09 -2.37
N GLY A 105 -11.50 -13.90 -2.80
CA GLY A 105 -11.02 -13.30 -4.06
C GLY A 105 -9.52 -12.98 -4.11
N SER A 106 -8.90 -12.59 -2.99
CA SER A 106 -7.45 -12.32 -2.96
C SER A 106 -6.61 -13.60 -3.01
N ALA A 107 -7.08 -14.67 -2.34
CA ALA A 107 -6.39 -15.96 -2.28
C ALA A 107 -6.38 -16.71 -3.63
N ALA A 108 -7.28 -16.37 -4.55
CA ALA A 108 -7.40 -17.01 -5.87
C ALA A 108 -6.09 -16.96 -6.67
N ALA A 109 -5.41 -15.82 -6.60
CA ALA A 109 -4.12 -15.59 -7.26
C ALA A 109 -2.97 -16.40 -6.66
N PHE A 110 -3.19 -17.17 -5.60
CA PHE A 110 -2.17 -17.95 -4.89
C PHE A 110 -2.52 -19.45 -4.85
N SER A 111 -3.35 -19.93 -5.78
CA SER A 111 -3.75 -21.35 -5.87
C SER A 111 -2.58 -22.32 -6.10
N ASP A 112 -1.43 -21.84 -6.55
CA ASP A 112 -0.16 -22.58 -6.65
C ASP A 112 0.61 -22.65 -5.32
N LYS A 113 0.11 -22.06 -4.25
CA LYS A 113 0.72 -21.99 -2.92
C LYS A 113 -0.07 -22.81 -1.90
N ILE A 114 0.53 -23.05 -0.73
CA ILE A 114 -0.20 -23.53 0.45
C ILE A 114 -1.01 -22.36 1.02
N LEU A 115 -2.34 -22.49 1.03
CA LEU A 115 -3.25 -21.44 1.48
C LEU A 115 -3.65 -21.60 2.94
N ILE A 116 -3.59 -20.52 3.70
CA ILE A 116 -4.21 -20.38 5.02
C ILE A 116 -5.25 -19.26 4.92
N VAL A 117 -6.52 -19.61 4.76
CA VAL A 117 -7.59 -18.62 4.55
C VAL A 117 -8.55 -18.60 5.72
N ASN A 118 -8.97 -17.40 6.13
CA ASN A 118 -9.84 -17.19 7.28
C ASN A 118 -10.84 -16.07 7.03
N ASP A 119 -12.03 -16.19 7.61
CA ASP A 119 -12.92 -15.05 7.81
C ASP A 119 -13.73 -15.22 9.10
N LEU A 120 -14.15 -14.11 9.71
CA LEU A 120 -14.96 -14.14 10.92
C LEU A 120 -16.41 -14.59 10.65
N LEU A 121 -16.96 -14.25 9.47
CA LEU A 121 -18.33 -14.62 9.09
C LEU A 121 -18.37 -16.05 8.56
N TYR A 122 -19.29 -16.87 9.08
CA TYR A 122 -19.47 -18.24 8.63
C TYR A 122 -19.94 -18.28 7.17
N SER A 123 -20.75 -17.32 6.75
CA SER A 123 -21.19 -17.18 5.36
C SER A 123 -20.02 -16.93 4.40
N SER A 124 -18.97 -16.24 4.82
CA SER A 124 -17.73 -16.06 4.06
C SER A 124 -16.90 -17.35 4.05
N TYR A 125 -16.72 -17.97 5.24
CA TYR A 125 -16.05 -19.25 5.40
C TYR A 125 -16.61 -20.36 4.50
N VAL A 126 -17.92 -20.43 4.31
CA VAL A 126 -18.55 -21.41 3.40
C VAL A 126 -18.01 -21.30 1.96
N PHE A 127 -17.76 -20.08 1.47
CA PHE A 127 -17.12 -19.91 0.16
C PHE A 127 -15.67 -20.38 0.19
N LEU A 128 -14.89 -19.99 1.21
CA LEU A 128 -13.51 -20.45 1.37
C LEU A 128 -13.41 -21.97 1.38
N GLN A 129 -14.33 -22.64 2.08
CA GLN A 129 -14.41 -24.10 2.13
C GLN A 129 -14.75 -24.69 0.75
N ALA A 130 -15.72 -24.12 0.03
CA ALA A 130 -16.08 -24.58 -1.32
C ALA A 130 -14.89 -24.45 -2.28
N TRP A 131 -14.23 -23.29 -2.29
CA TRP A 131 -13.14 -22.97 -3.20
C TRP A 131 -11.85 -23.73 -2.89
N TYR A 132 -11.41 -23.75 -1.63
CA TYR A 132 -10.01 -24.06 -1.29
C TYR A 132 -9.81 -25.33 -0.48
N ALA A 133 -10.86 -25.97 0.03
CA ALA A 133 -10.70 -27.23 0.75
C ALA A 133 -10.19 -28.34 -0.18
N SER A 134 -9.34 -29.21 0.36
CA SER A 134 -8.68 -30.29 -0.38
C SER A 134 -9.52 -31.55 -0.52
N GLU A 135 -10.66 -31.63 0.16
CA GLU A 135 -11.58 -32.76 0.03
C GLU A 135 -12.12 -32.85 -1.41
N ASN A 136 -12.15 -34.05 -1.99
CA ASN A 136 -12.67 -34.23 -3.35
C ASN A 136 -14.19 -34.07 -3.38
N ILE A 137 -14.71 -33.49 -4.46
CA ILE A 137 -16.14 -33.37 -4.74
C ILE A 137 -16.56 -34.22 -5.93
N ASP A 138 -17.82 -34.66 -5.94
CA ASP A 138 -18.47 -35.23 -7.11
C ASP A 138 -19.29 -34.16 -7.87
N MET A 139 -18.73 -33.69 -8.99
CA MET A 139 -19.35 -32.67 -9.84
C MET A 139 -20.69 -33.13 -10.46
N HIS A 140 -20.83 -34.42 -10.77
CA HIS A 140 -22.08 -34.95 -11.33
C HIS A 140 -23.18 -34.96 -10.26
N LYS A 141 -22.85 -35.38 -9.04
CA LYS A 141 -23.77 -35.31 -7.90
C LYS A 141 -24.22 -33.88 -7.61
N LEU A 142 -23.28 -32.94 -7.56
CA LEU A 142 -23.58 -31.52 -7.29
C LEU A 142 -24.44 -30.89 -8.39
N SER A 143 -24.09 -31.11 -9.66
CA SER A 143 -24.86 -30.58 -10.79
C SER A 143 -26.28 -31.14 -10.85
N HIS A 144 -26.46 -32.44 -10.59
CA HIS A 144 -27.78 -33.05 -10.47
C HIS A 144 -28.59 -32.41 -9.33
N GLN A 145 -27.97 -32.22 -8.17
CA GLN A 145 -28.63 -31.63 -7.01
C GLN A 145 -29.09 -30.19 -7.26
N ILE A 146 -28.24 -29.37 -7.88
CA ILE A 146 -28.57 -27.99 -8.27
C ILE A 146 -29.72 -27.97 -9.27
N ALA A 147 -29.73 -28.86 -10.27
CA ALA A 147 -30.81 -28.95 -11.24
C ALA A 147 -32.15 -29.29 -10.56
N GLU A 148 -32.15 -30.22 -9.60
CA GLU A 148 -33.34 -30.57 -8.82
C GLU A 148 -33.81 -29.40 -7.95
N TYR A 149 -32.89 -28.72 -7.27
CA TYR A 149 -33.22 -27.50 -6.53
C TYR A 149 -33.78 -26.40 -7.42
N ASN A 150 -33.34 -26.28 -8.68
CA ASN A 150 -33.91 -25.29 -9.58
C ASN A 150 -35.34 -25.63 -10.01
N ARG A 151 -35.69 -26.92 -10.11
CA ARG A 151 -37.03 -27.41 -10.51
C ARG A 151 -38.05 -27.45 -9.37
N VAL A 152 -37.60 -27.64 -8.12
CA VAL A 152 -38.51 -27.87 -6.99
C VAL A 152 -39.38 -26.66 -6.67
N MET A 153 -40.66 -26.93 -6.40
CA MET A 153 -41.67 -25.96 -5.96
C MET A 153 -42.26 -26.42 -4.62
N PRO A 154 -41.55 -26.18 -3.50
CA PRO A 154 -41.94 -26.73 -2.21
C PRO A 154 -43.25 -26.10 -1.71
N GLY A 155 -44.12 -26.96 -1.20
CA GLY A 155 -45.29 -26.59 -0.42
C GLY A 155 -44.96 -26.43 1.07
N GLY A 156 -45.84 -25.76 1.82
CA GLY A 156 -45.67 -25.55 3.26
C GLY A 156 -44.80 -24.34 3.62
N GLU A 157 -45.08 -23.73 4.75
CA GLU A 157 -44.27 -22.63 5.28
C GLU A 157 -43.06 -23.19 6.06
N ASN A 158 -41.98 -22.42 6.10
CA ASN A 158 -40.78 -22.75 6.85
C ASN A 158 -40.17 -21.48 7.44
N TYR A 159 -39.10 -21.64 8.23
CA TYR A 159 -38.41 -20.54 8.89
C TYR A 159 -38.12 -19.34 7.98
N VAL A 160 -37.70 -19.58 6.73
CA VAL A 160 -37.34 -18.50 5.81
C VAL A 160 -38.57 -17.79 5.28
N SER A 161 -39.62 -18.53 4.91
CA SER A 161 -40.86 -17.95 4.41
C SER A 161 -41.65 -17.20 5.47
N GLU A 162 -41.66 -17.69 6.71
CA GLU A 162 -42.30 -17.02 7.85
C GLU A 162 -41.64 -15.68 8.20
N TYR A 163 -40.31 -15.64 8.26
CA TYR A 163 -39.61 -14.44 8.74
C TYR A 163 -39.15 -13.49 7.64
N PHE A 164 -38.77 -13.98 6.46
CA PHE A 164 -38.16 -13.19 5.40
C PHE A 164 -39.00 -13.13 4.10
N GLY A 165 -40.02 -13.97 3.99
CA GLY A 165 -41.01 -13.93 2.90
C GLY A 165 -41.80 -12.61 2.87
N GLY A 166 -42.01 -12.08 1.67
CA GLY A 166 -42.64 -10.77 1.46
C GLY A 166 -41.78 -9.56 1.88
N LYS A 167 -40.54 -9.79 2.34
CA LYS A 167 -39.58 -8.76 2.74
C LYS A 167 -38.35 -8.79 1.83
N TYR A 168 -37.40 -9.66 2.15
CA TYR A 168 -36.18 -9.86 1.37
C TYR A 168 -36.44 -10.72 0.14
N PHE A 169 -37.40 -11.63 0.20
CA PHE A 169 -37.69 -12.56 -0.88
C PHE A 169 -39.19 -12.69 -1.12
N GLY A 170 -39.58 -13.04 -2.35
CA GLY A 170 -40.96 -13.40 -2.65
C GLY A 170 -41.36 -14.65 -1.86
N PRO A 171 -42.63 -14.83 -1.45
CA PRO A 171 -43.04 -15.96 -0.60
C PRO A 171 -42.63 -17.34 -1.15
N ALA A 172 -42.76 -17.57 -2.46
CA ALA A 172 -42.34 -18.82 -3.09
C ALA A 172 -40.82 -19.04 -3.05
N VAL A 173 -40.03 -17.98 -3.30
CA VAL A 173 -38.56 -18.04 -3.20
C VAL A 173 -38.12 -18.29 -1.76
N ALA A 174 -38.76 -17.63 -0.79
CA ALA A 174 -38.46 -17.83 0.62
C ALA A 174 -38.71 -19.28 1.05
N ARG A 175 -39.83 -19.89 0.63
CA ARG A 175 -40.09 -21.33 0.85
C ARG A 175 -39.01 -22.19 0.21
N LYS A 176 -38.62 -21.88 -1.03
CA LYS A 176 -37.58 -22.60 -1.77
C LYS A 176 -36.23 -22.56 -1.08
N ILE A 177 -35.77 -21.38 -0.63
CA ILE A 177 -34.53 -21.23 0.14
C ILE A 177 -34.56 -22.11 1.39
N GLY A 178 -35.68 -22.08 2.13
CA GLY A 178 -35.80 -22.87 3.36
C GLY A 178 -35.80 -24.38 3.12
N TYR A 179 -36.48 -24.84 2.08
CA TYR A 179 -36.46 -26.25 1.66
C TYR A 179 -35.06 -26.70 1.26
N ILE A 180 -34.37 -25.93 0.40
CA ILE A 180 -33.02 -26.27 -0.07
C ILE A 180 -32.06 -26.39 1.11
N ARG A 181 -32.12 -25.45 2.07
CA ARG A 181 -31.23 -25.51 3.22
C ARG A 181 -31.51 -26.71 4.12
N GLU A 182 -32.76 -27.08 4.36
CA GLU A 182 -33.09 -28.26 5.16
C GLU A 182 -32.54 -29.52 4.49
N ASP A 183 -32.81 -29.69 3.19
CA ASP A 183 -32.37 -30.85 2.43
C ASP A 183 -30.84 -30.98 2.35
N ILE A 184 -30.10 -29.86 2.24
CA ILE A 184 -28.62 -29.88 2.32
C ILE A 184 -28.15 -30.43 3.67
N GLU A 185 -28.73 -30.00 4.80
CA GLU A 185 -28.31 -30.48 6.13
C GLU A 185 -28.69 -31.95 6.37
N GLU A 186 -29.87 -32.38 5.89
CA GLU A 186 -30.28 -33.78 5.96
C GLU A 186 -29.31 -34.67 5.17
N LYS A 187 -28.98 -34.30 3.93
CA LYS A 187 -28.03 -35.05 3.10
C LYS A 187 -26.64 -35.14 3.72
N PHE A 188 -26.17 -34.05 4.32
CA PHE A 188 -24.89 -34.05 5.03
C PHE A 188 -24.93 -34.94 6.29
N SER A 189 -25.99 -34.83 7.09
CA SER A 189 -26.18 -35.65 8.30
C SER A 189 -26.31 -37.14 7.99
N CYS A 190 -26.85 -37.49 6.82
CA CYS A 190 -26.91 -38.85 6.30
C CYS A 190 -25.66 -39.28 5.51
N ALA A 191 -24.57 -38.49 5.51
CA ALA A 191 -23.32 -38.76 4.79
C ALA A 191 -23.48 -38.98 3.28
N GLN A 192 -24.54 -38.42 2.66
CA GLN A 192 -24.74 -38.47 1.20
C GLN A 192 -23.87 -37.44 0.47
N ILE A 193 -23.52 -36.35 1.15
CA ILE A 193 -22.59 -35.33 0.69
C ILE A 193 -21.52 -35.12 1.77
N ASN A 194 -20.31 -34.79 1.35
CA ASN A 194 -19.22 -34.47 2.26
C ASN A 194 -19.20 -32.98 2.65
N ALA A 195 -18.22 -32.57 3.47
CA ALA A 195 -18.19 -31.23 4.02
C ALA A 195 -17.98 -30.16 2.93
N ARG A 196 -17.11 -30.45 1.94
CA ARG A 196 -16.89 -29.52 0.82
C ARG A 196 -18.07 -29.45 -0.13
N GLU A 197 -18.71 -30.56 -0.47
CA GLU A 197 -19.92 -30.59 -1.29
C GLU A 197 -21.08 -29.83 -0.62
N ARG A 198 -21.25 -30.00 0.70
CA ARG A 198 -22.18 -29.17 1.50
C ARG A 198 -21.85 -27.69 1.34
N ALA A 199 -20.57 -27.32 1.46
CA ALA A 199 -20.15 -25.93 1.30
C ALA A 199 -20.46 -25.40 -0.11
N VAL A 200 -20.23 -26.18 -1.18
CA VAL A 200 -20.55 -25.79 -2.56
C VAL A 200 -22.04 -25.53 -2.75
N LEU A 201 -22.91 -26.40 -2.23
CA LEU A 201 -24.38 -26.22 -2.35
C LEU A 201 -24.86 -25.00 -1.56
N ILE A 202 -24.34 -24.78 -0.35
CA ILE A 202 -24.69 -23.58 0.44
C ILE A 202 -24.16 -22.32 -0.25
N ALA A 203 -22.92 -22.33 -0.75
CA ALA A 203 -22.34 -21.20 -1.47
C ALA A 203 -23.15 -20.85 -2.73
N SER A 204 -23.56 -21.86 -3.50
CA SER A 204 -24.46 -21.70 -4.66
C SER A 204 -25.78 -21.05 -4.28
N LEU A 205 -26.41 -21.52 -3.19
CA LEU A 205 -27.63 -20.92 -2.68
C LEU A 205 -27.45 -19.47 -2.21
N LEU A 206 -26.39 -19.18 -1.46
CA LEU A 206 -26.10 -17.83 -0.97
C LEU A 206 -25.86 -16.86 -2.14
N HIS A 207 -25.22 -17.33 -3.20
CA HIS A 207 -25.06 -16.54 -4.43
C HIS A 207 -26.42 -16.29 -5.11
N ALA A 208 -27.23 -17.34 -5.32
CA ALA A 208 -28.58 -17.23 -5.89
C ALA A 208 -29.48 -16.27 -5.08
N MET A 209 -29.32 -16.26 -3.76
CA MET A 209 -30.03 -15.35 -2.87
C MET A 209 -29.68 -13.88 -3.12
N ASP A 210 -28.43 -13.55 -3.42
CA ASP A 210 -28.02 -12.16 -3.68
C ASP A 210 -28.77 -11.58 -4.90
N GLU A 211 -29.02 -12.40 -5.91
CA GLU A 211 -29.75 -12.02 -7.13
C GLU A 211 -31.27 -11.95 -6.92
N ALA A 212 -31.79 -12.88 -6.12
CA ALA A 212 -33.21 -12.95 -5.80
C ALA A 212 -33.66 -11.88 -4.79
N ALA A 213 -32.74 -11.30 -4.02
CA ALA A 213 -33.04 -10.44 -2.89
C ALA A 213 -33.60 -9.06 -3.29
N ASN A 214 -34.62 -8.63 -2.55
CA ASN A 214 -35.24 -7.32 -2.63
C ASN A 214 -34.46 -6.26 -1.81
N ILE A 215 -33.21 -6.03 -2.19
CA ILE A 215 -32.29 -5.10 -1.50
C ILE A 215 -31.77 -4.02 -2.45
N TYR A 216 -31.31 -2.89 -1.90
CA TYR A 216 -30.63 -1.86 -2.71
C TYR A 216 -29.21 -2.29 -3.08
N ALA A 217 -28.45 -2.75 -2.08
CA ALA A 217 -27.09 -3.25 -2.24
C ALA A 217 -26.72 -4.29 -1.18
N HIS A 218 -27.25 -4.16 0.04
CA HIS A 218 -26.92 -5.03 1.17
C HIS A 218 -28.17 -5.45 1.94
N TYR A 219 -28.05 -6.49 2.77
CA TYR A 219 -29.15 -7.01 3.59
C TYR A 219 -29.43 -6.19 4.85
N ASP A 220 -28.76 -5.06 5.09
CA ASP A 220 -29.08 -4.20 6.23
C ASP A 220 -30.45 -3.51 6.10
N THR A 221 -30.99 -3.45 4.87
CA THR A 221 -32.31 -2.89 4.52
C THR A 221 -32.93 -3.64 3.33
N PHE A 222 -34.25 -3.58 3.17
CA PHE A 222 -34.99 -4.08 1.99
C PHE A 222 -35.95 -3.01 1.46
N LYS A 223 -36.35 -3.12 0.19
CA LYS A 223 -37.20 -2.10 -0.47
C LYS A 223 -38.67 -2.25 -0.05
N SER A 224 -39.37 -1.12 0.10
CA SER A 224 -40.82 -1.08 0.30
C SER A 224 -41.58 -1.31 -1.00
N ALA A 225 -42.85 -1.71 -0.91
CA ALA A 225 -43.73 -1.94 -2.05
C ALA A 225 -43.88 -0.69 -2.96
N PRO A 226 -44.10 -0.87 -4.28
CA PRO A 226 -44.25 -2.15 -5.00
C PRO A 226 -42.89 -2.84 -5.28
N VAL A 227 -42.84 -4.17 -5.11
CA VAL A 227 -41.64 -4.99 -5.31
C VAL A 227 -41.84 -5.93 -6.50
N LYS A 228 -40.86 -5.95 -7.41
CA LYS A 228 -40.74 -7.01 -8.42
C LYS A 228 -39.89 -8.13 -7.83
N TRP A 229 -40.49 -9.31 -7.67
CA TRP A 229 -39.80 -10.49 -7.16
C TRP A 229 -39.00 -11.16 -8.27
N ASN A 230 -37.73 -11.43 -8.00
CA ASN A 230 -36.85 -12.19 -8.88
C ASN A 230 -36.95 -13.69 -8.55
N PRO A 231 -36.76 -14.58 -9.54
CA PRO A 231 -36.64 -16.01 -9.27
C PRO A 231 -35.37 -16.32 -8.48
N LEU A 232 -35.34 -17.52 -7.89
CA LEU A 232 -34.13 -18.09 -7.30
C LEU A 232 -33.59 -19.16 -8.24
N GLU A 233 -32.39 -18.92 -8.77
CA GLU A 233 -31.68 -19.80 -9.69
C GLU A 233 -30.29 -20.08 -9.13
N LEU A 234 -30.03 -21.36 -8.82
CA LEU A 234 -28.74 -21.82 -8.33
C LEU A 234 -27.84 -22.16 -9.50
N HIS A 235 -26.58 -21.73 -9.41
CA HIS A 235 -25.54 -22.02 -10.39
C HIS A 235 -24.43 -22.85 -9.76
N MET A 236 -23.80 -23.71 -10.56
CA MET A 236 -22.63 -24.45 -10.11
C MET A 236 -21.45 -23.48 -9.90
N LEU A 237 -20.65 -23.71 -8.86
CA LEU A 237 -19.42 -22.94 -8.64
C LEU A 237 -18.29 -23.48 -9.50
N ALA A 238 -17.34 -22.62 -9.91
CA ALA A 238 -16.11 -22.99 -10.60
C ALA A 238 -15.09 -23.68 -9.68
N VAL A 239 -15.44 -24.86 -9.15
CA VAL A 239 -14.62 -25.63 -8.19
C VAL A 239 -13.88 -26.80 -8.84
N PHE A 240 -12.71 -27.11 -8.29
CA PHE A 240 -11.74 -28.06 -8.82
C PHE A 240 -11.22 -28.99 -7.72
N ASN A 241 -10.80 -30.21 -8.08
CA ASN A 241 -10.28 -31.21 -7.11
C ASN A 241 -8.77 -31.08 -6.89
N GLU A 242 -8.10 -30.22 -7.65
CA GLU A 242 -6.66 -30.03 -7.70
C GLU A 242 -6.12 -29.08 -6.60
N ASN A 243 -6.90 -28.85 -5.54
CA ASN A 243 -6.48 -28.01 -4.42
C ASN A 243 -5.32 -28.64 -3.66
N ASN A 244 -4.40 -27.80 -3.17
CA ASN A 244 -3.27 -28.26 -2.37
C ASN A 244 -3.79 -28.96 -1.09
N PRO A 245 -3.34 -30.21 -0.79
CA PRO A 245 -3.80 -30.97 0.37
C PRO A 245 -3.47 -30.31 1.71
N GLU A 246 -2.46 -29.43 1.74
CA GLU A 246 -2.03 -28.70 2.94
C GLU A 246 -2.79 -27.39 3.17
N ASN A 247 -3.76 -27.05 2.31
CA ASN A 247 -4.61 -25.88 2.51
C ASN A 247 -5.37 -25.97 3.85
N ARG A 248 -5.47 -24.84 4.55
CA ARG A 248 -6.14 -24.72 5.85
C ARG A 248 -7.15 -23.59 5.81
N ILE A 249 -8.40 -23.92 6.10
CA ILE A 249 -9.54 -23.00 6.02
C ILE A 249 -10.12 -22.83 7.44
N PHE A 250 -10.30 -21.59 7.88
CA PHE A 250 -10.74 -21.26 9.23
C PHE A 250 -11.93 -20.31 9.26
N ASN A 251 -12.74 -20.43 10.32
CA ASN A 251 -13.76 -19.46 10.69
C ASN A 251 -13.53 -19.00 12.13
N THR A 252 -12.62 -18.05 12.32
CA THR A 252 -12.26 -17.56 13.65
C THR A 252 -11.76 -16.12 13.62
N ASP A 253 -11.51 -15.56 14.80
CA ASP A 253 -10.88 -14.24 14.92
C ASP A 253 -9.44 -14.28 14.38
N ALA A 254 -9.11 -13.31 13.51
CA ALA A 254 -7.82 -13.22 12.86
C ALA A 254 -6.65 -13.09 13.84
N ASN A 255 -6.81 -12.34 14.94
CA ASN A 255 -5.75 -12.17 15.95
C ASN A 255 -5.49 -13.49 16.67
N MET A 256 -6.54 -14.25 16.98
CA MET A 256 -6.37 -15.60 17.52
C MET A 256 -5.63 -16.51 16.54
N LEU A 257 -6.04 -16.54 15.27
CA LEU A 257 -5.44 -17.44 14.28
C LEU A 257 -3.97 -17.13 14.01
N ALA A 258 -3.62 -15.86 13.89
CA ALA A 258 -2.26 -15.40 13.60
C ALA A 258 -1.24 -15.85 14.66
N ALA A 259 -1.66 -16.06 15.91
CA ALA A 259 -0.80 -16.56 16.98
C ALA A 259 -0.40 -18.04 16.82
N TYR A 260 -1.20 -18.84 16.10
CA TYR A 260 -1.03 -20.30 16.00
C TYR A 260 -0.68 -20.80 14.59
N THR A 261 -0.61 -19.90 13.62
CA THR A 261 -0.30 -20.24 12.23
C THR A 261 1.03 -19.60 11.83
N TYR A 262 1.66 -20.19 10.81
CA TYR A 262 2.84 -19.66 10.16
C TYR A 262 2.59 -19.66 8.66
N SER A 263 3.03 -18.61 7.98
CA SER A 263 3.08 -18.52 6.52
C SER A 263 4.33 -17.75 6.10
N ASP A 264 4.78 -17.90 4.86
CA ASP A 264 5.84 -17.05 4.34
C ASP A 264 5.32 -15.62 4.15
N VAL A 265 4.15 -15.49 3.54
CA VAL A 265 3.47 -14.22 3.32
C VAL A 265 2.13 -14.22 4.04
N ALA A 266 1.83 -13.14 4.77
CA ALA A 266 0.56 -12.91 5.44
C ALA A 266 -0.11 -11.64 4.90
N TYR A 267 -1.35 -11.74 4.44
CA TYR A 267 -2.16 -10.63 3.96
C TYR A 267 -3.22 -10.22 4.99
N LEU A 268 -3.25 -8.93 5.33
CA LEU A 268 -4.11 -8.33 6.33
C LEU A 268 -5.00 -7.25 5.69
N ASP A 269 -6.31 -7.48 5.70
CA ASP A 269 -7.31 -6.55 5.18
C ASP A 269 -8.48 -6.37 6.17
N PRO A 270 -8.20 -5.85 7.38
CA PRO A 270 -9.23 -5.71 8.39
C PRO A 270 -10.29 -4.69 7.96
N PRO A 271 -11.54 -4.81 8.43
CA PRO A 271 -12.55 -3.79 8.19
C PRO A 271 -12.22 -2.52 9.00
N ILE A 272 -11.80 -1.46 8.31
CA ILE A 272 -11.23 -0.25 8.92
C ILE A 272 -12.24 0.85 9.29
N ASP A 273 -13.49 0.73 8.84
CA ASP A 273 -14.53 1.73 9.10
C ASP A 273 -15.51 1.28 10.20
N SER A 274 -16.40 2.18 10.65
CA SER A 274 -17.39 1.84 11.68
C SER A 274 -18.49 0.86 11.23
N ARG A 275 -18.52 0.43 9.96
CA ARG A 275 -19.56 -0.48 9.45
C ARG A 275 -19.21 -1.91 9.81
N GLN A 276 -20.09 -2.52 10.59
CA GLN A 276 -19.96 -3.91 10.96
C GLN A 276 -20.49 -4.80 9.82
N TYR A 277 -19.65 -5.64 9.21
CA TYR A 277 -20.10 -6.62 8.21
C TYR A 277 -21.17 -7.55 8.75
N SER A 278 -21.10 -7.92 10.04
CA SER A 278 -22.18 -8.63 10.73
C SER A 278 -23.55 -7.93 10.64
N ASP A 279 -23.61 -6.59 10.58
CA ASP A 279 -24.88 -5.85 10.42
C ASP A 279 -25.40 -5.86 8.98
N ILE A 280 -24.49 -5.98 8.00
CA ILE A 280 -24.72 -5.92 6.54
C ILE A 280 -25.09 -7.30 5.98
N TYR A 281 -24.37 -8.33 6.41
CA TYR A 281 -24.50 -9.72 5.95
C TYR A 281 -25.28 -10.61 6.91
N HIS A 282 -26.06 -10.02 7.83
CA HIS A 282 -26.78 -10.76 8.87
C HIS A 282 -27.70 -11.88 8.33
N LEU A 283 -28.32 -11.69 7.16
CA LEU A 283 -29.21 -12.68 6.57
C LEU A 283 -28.45 -13.83 5.89
N PRO A 284 -27.48 -13.58 4.97
CA PRO A 284 -26.57 -14.62 4.47
C PRO A 284 -25.90 -15.42 5.59
N GLU A 285 -25.43 -14.74 6.64
CA GLU A 285 -24.83 -15.37 7.82
C GLU A 285 -25.79 -16.33 8.52
N ASN A 286 -27.03 -15.89 8.72
CA ASN A 286 -28.07 -16.72 9.32
C ASN A 286 -28.41 -17.95 8.45
N ILE A 287 -28.57 -17.75 7.14
CA ILE A 287 -28.87 -18.85 6.22
C ILE A 287 -27.71 -19.84 6.12
N ALA A 288 -26.45 -19.36 6.16
CA ALA A 288 -25.28 -20.22 6.17
C ALA A 288 -25.22 -21.10 7.43
N MET A 289 -25.31 -20.48 8.62
CA MET A 289 -25.24 -21.20 9.92
C MET A 289 -26.43 -22.11 10.19
N TRP A 290 -27.62 -21.74 9.70
CA TRP A 290 -28.87 -22.51 9.82
C TRP A 290 -29.38 -22.77 11.25
N ASN A 291 -29.02 -21.91 12.21
CA ASN A 291 -29.47 -22.00 13.61
C ASN A 291 -30.92 -21.54 13.86
N LYS A 292 -31.60 -21.01 12.82
CA LYS A 292 -33.01 -20.54 12.85
C LYS A 292 -33.38 -19.62 14.03
N PRO A 293 -32.58 -18.58 14.38
CA PRO A 293 -32.86 -17.67 15.49
C PRO A 293 -34.08 -16.79 15.21
N VAL A 294 -34.81 -16.34 16.23
CA VAL A 294 -35.92 -15.39 16.01
C VAL A 294 -35.38 -13.98 15.67
N PRO A 295 -35.62 -13.46 14.45
CA PRO A 295 -35.11 -12.15 14.04
C PRO A 295 -35.88 -10.99 14.69
N LYS A 296 -35.20 -9.85 14.92
CA LYS A 296 -35.76 -8.66 15.58
C LYS A 296 -35.61 -7.38 14.77
N GLY A 297 -36.49 -6.42 15.05
CA GLY A 297 -36.48 -5.08 14.46
C GLY A 297 -36.94 -5.04 13.00
N LYS A 298 -37.01 -3.83 12.42
CA LYS A 298 -37.58 -3.61 11.07
C LYS A 298 -36.83 -4.36 9.96
N ALA A 299 -35.52 -4.49 10.07
CA ALA A 299 -34.67 -5.20 9.11
C ALA A 299 -34.57 -6.72 9.40
N MET A 300 -35.33 -7.26 10.35
CA MET A 300 -35.33 -8.68 10.71
C MET A 300 -33.92 -9.22 11.04
N LYS A 301 -33.14 -8.50 11.86
CA LYS A 301 -31.76 -8.89 12.14
C LYS A 301 -31.66 -9.94 13.25
N SER A 302 -30.82 -10.94 13.04
CA SER A 302 -30.51 -11.96 14.05
C SER A 302 -29.53 -11.45 15.12
N PRO A 303 -29.48 -12.07 16.32
CA PRO A 303 -28.45 -11.80 17.32
C PRO A 303 -27.04 -12.09 16.77
N ARG A 304 -26.12 -11.14 16.93
CA ARG A 304 -24.81 -11.13 16.23
C ARG A 304 -23.70 -10.46 17.03
N GLY A 305 -23.88 -10.27 18.33
CA GLY A 305 -22.91 -9.60 19.18
C GLY A 305 -21.53 -10.28 19.18
N HIS A 306 -21.51 -11.60 19.01
CA HIS A 306 -20.31 -12.45 19.02
C HIS A 306 -19.46 -12.34 17.74
N ILE A 307 -20.02 -11.86 16.62
CA ILE A 307 -19.31 -11.68 15.33
C ILE A 307 -19.10 -10.20 14.97
N LYS A 308 -19.13 -9.31 15.96
CA LYS A 308 -18.79 -7.89 15.74
C LYS A 308 -17.27 -7.70 15.78
N SER A 309 -16.72 -7.19 14.68
CA SER A 309 -15.29 -6.88 14.59
C SER A 309 -14.89 -5.76 15.54
N LEU A 310 -13.76 -5.96 16.23
CA LEU A 310 -13.12 -4.94 17.04
C LEU A 310 -12.47 -3.84 16.18
N TYR A 311 -12.08 -4.16 14.94
CA TYR A 311 -11.51 -3.19 13.99
C TYR A 311 -12.49 -2.08 13.60
N CYS A 312 -13.80 -2.32 13.74
CA CYS A 312 -14.85 -1.33 13.50
C CYS A 312 -15.23 -0.50 14.75
N LYS A 313 -14.46 -0.62 15.85
CA LYS A 313 -14.70 0.08 17.13
C LYS A 313 -13.54 1.02 17.46
N LYS A 314 -13.71 1.85 18.49
CA LYS A 314 -12.60 2.62 19.06
C LYS A 314 -11.54 1.65 19.59
N GLY A 315 -10.27 1.92 19.32
CA GLY A 315 -9.14 1.09 19.71
C GLY A 315 -8.72 0.05 18.67
N ALA A 316 -9.04 0.25 17.39
CA ALA A 316 -8.63 -0.66 16.32
C ALA A 316 -7.10 -0.65 16.11
N GLY A 317 -6.42 0.46 16.40
CA GLY A 317 -4.96 0.57 16.37
C GLY A 317 -4.28 -0.45 17.29
N GLU A 318 -4.73 -0.59 18.54
CA GLU A 318 -4.16 -1.57 19.48
C GLU A 318 -4.45 -3.01 19.05
N VAL A 319 -5.65 -3.27 18.52
CA VAL A 319 -6.02 -4.59 18.01
C VAL A 319 -5.15 -4.97 16.80
N PHE A 320 -4.91 -4.02 15.88
CA PHE A 320 -4.01 -4.22 14.75
C PHE A 320 -2.57 -4.45 15.19
N ALA A 321 -2.06 -3.66 16.15
CA ALA A 321 -0.73 -3.85 16.70
C ALA A 321 -0.54 -5.23 17.33
N GLN A 322 -1.56 -5.73 18.04
CA GLN A 322 -1.55 -7.08 18.58
C GLN A 322 -1.50 -8.15 17.48
N LEU A 323 -2.30 -7.99 16.42
CA LEU A 323 -2.30 -8.90 15.26
C LEU A 323 -0.91 -8.97 14.63
N VAL A 324 -0.31 -7.83 14.32
CA VAL A 324 1.04 -7.73 13.72
C VAL A 324 2.10 -8.36 14.63
N ALA A 325 2.05 -8.08 15.93
CA ALA A 325 3.00 -8.63 16.89
C ALA A 325 2.93 -10.17 16.92
N GLN A 326 1.72 -10.73 16.92
CA GLN A 326 1.48 -12.18 17.00
C GLN A 326 1.65 -12.91 15.67
N CYS A 327 1.48 -12.22 14.54
CA CYS A 327 1.60 -12.81 13.21
C CYS A 327 3.01 -13.38 12.99
N LYS A 328 3.07 -14.67 12.65
CA LYS A 328 4.32 -15.37 12.33
C LYS A 328 4.42 -15.50 10.82
N ALA A 329 5.07 -14.52 10.20
CA ALA A 329 5.36 -14.54 8.77
C ALA A 329 6.75 -13.99 8.45
N LYS A 330 7.27 -14.28 7.24
CA LYS A 330 8.47 -13.61 6.72
C LYS A 330 8.13 -12.22 6.21
N VAL A 331 7.01 -12.08 5.51
CA VAL A 331 6.48 -10.79 5.03
C VAL A 331 5.02 -10.63 5.41
N ILE A 332 4.65 -9.46 5.92
CA ILE A 332 3.26 -9.07 6.15
C ILE A 332 2.89 -7.99 5.12
N LEU A 333 1.82 -8.23 4.38
CA LEU A 333 1.18 -7.28 3.49
C LEU A 333 -0.11 -6.81 4.15
N ALA A 334 -0.26 -5.51 4.38
CA ALA A 334 -1.51 -4.94 4.86
C ALA A 334 -2.10 -3.97 3.84
N ALA A 335 -3.40 -4.10 3.61
CA ALA A 335 -4.15 -3.18 2.78
C ALA A 335 -3.99 -1.74 3.26
N LEU A 336 -3.58 -0.82 2.38
CA LEU A 336 -3.58 0.59 2.70
C LEU A 336 -5.03 1.11 2.75
N PRO A 337 -5.46 1.74 3.86
CA PRO A 337 -6.76 2.39 3.96
C PRO A 337 -7.03 3.41 2.85
N GLU A 338 -8.16 3.28 2.15
CA GLU A 338 -8.63 4.33 1.25
C GLU A 338 -9.18 5.51 2.07
N LYS A 339 -8.72 6.74 1.79
CA LYS A 339 -9.22 7.94 2.47
C LYS A 339 -10.71 8.15 2.14
N GLN A 340 -11.61 7.76 3.05
CA GLN A 340 -13.04 8.08 2.94
C GLN A 340 -13.31 9.51 3.40
N GLU A 341 -12.72 10.52 2.75
CA GLU A 341 -13.17 11.89 2.95
C GLU A 341 -14.58 12.07 2.38
N GLY A 342 -15.46 12.75 3.13
CA GLY A 342 -16.79 13.16 2.66
C GLY A 342 -17.96 12.22 2.95
N ARG A 343 -17.78 11.11 3.67
CA ARG A 343 -18.92 10.31 4.16
C ARG A 343 -19.12 10.64 5.64
N GLY A 344 -20.31 11.17 5.99
CA GLY A 344 -20.63 11.67 7.34
C GLY A 344 -20.32 10.70 8.50
N SER A 345 -20.50 11.17 9.74
CA SER A 345 -20.03 10.56 11.02
C SER A 345 -20.03 9.02 11.18
N ARG A 346 -20.85 8.29 10.43
CA ARG A 346 -20.95 6.82 10.34
C ARG A 346 -19.89 6.13 9.47
N SER A 347 -18.98 6.85 8.80
CA SER A 347 -17.88 6.26 8.00
C SER A 347 -16.50 6.77 8.47
N SER A 348 -16.37 7.13 9.75
CA SER A 348 -15.07 7.52 10.31
C SER A 348 -14.15 6.31 10.39
N ALA A 349 -12.96 6.41 9.78
CA ALA A 349 -11.90 5.42 9.92
C ALA A 349 -11.58 5.19 11.40
N LYS A 350 -11.43 3.93 11.79
CA LYS A 350 -11.10 3.51 13.17
C LYS A 350 -9.66 3.08 13.32
N LEU A 351 -9.00 2.79 12.21
CA LEU A 351 -7.60 2.46 12.08
C LEU A 351 -6.97 3.42 11.07
N THR A 352 -5.95 4.16 11.50
CA THR A 352 -5.22 5.12 10.67
C THR A 352 -3.97 4.49 10.04
N VAL A 353 -3.48 5.08 8.95
CA VAL A 353 -2.24 4.65 8.30
C VAL A 353 -1.05 4.78 9.27
N GLU A 354 -1.01 5.86 10.05
CA GLU A 354 0.00 6.08 11.08
C GLU A 354 0.04 4.96 12.13
N GLU A 355 -1.11 4.53 12.64
CA GLU A 355 -1.20 3.41 13.58
C GLU A 355 -0.73 2.10 12.95
N MET A 356 -1.10 1.83 11.69
CA MET A 356 -0.65 0.65 10.96
C MET A 356 0.86 0.65 10.75
N LEU A 357 1.42 1.77 10.30
CA LEU A 357 2.87 1.94 10.10
C LEU A 357 3.63 1.79 11.42
N ALA A 358 3.15 2.38 12.51
CA ALA A 358 3.75 2.24 13.83
C ALA A 358 3.78 0.77 14.29
N ALA A 359 2.66 0.04 14.14
CA ALA A 359 2.59 -1.38 14.46
C ALA A 359 3.57 -2.24 13.64
N MET A 360 3.61 -2.02 12.32
CA MET A 360 4.48 -2.78 11.41
C MET A 360 5.97 -2.53 11.68
N ARG A 361 6.37 -1.30 12.02
CA ARG A 361 7.77 -0.96 12.34
C ARG A 361 8.31 -1.68 13.56
N MET A 362 7.44 -1.98 14.53
CA MET A 362 7.83 -2.79 15.69
C MET A 362 8.19 -4.23 15.31
N LYS A 363 7.76 -4.69 14.13
CA LYS A 363 7.97 -6.06 13.63
C LYS A 363 9.12 -6.20 12.64
N GLY A 364 9.39 -5.16 11.85
CA GLY A 364 10.44 -5.19 10.83
C GLY A 364 10.55 -3.91 10.01
N SER A 365 11.31 -3.97 8.91
CA SER A 365 11.41 -2.88 7.93
C SER A 365 10.06 -2.68 7.23
N VAL A 366 9.72 -1.44 6.88
CA VAL A 366 8.38 -1.10 6.34
C VAL A 366 8.49 -0.27 5.06
N HIS A 367 7.74 -0.69 4.05
CA HIS A 367 7.60 -0.03 2.75
C HIS A 367 6.13 0.09 2.37
N ILE A 368 5.81 0.95 1.41
CA ILE A 368 4.49 1.05 0.80
C ILE A 368 4.64 0.79 -0.69
N ALA A 369 3.92 -0.23 -1.18
CA ALA A 369 3.81 -0.53 -2.58
C ALA A 369 2.50 0.04 -3.13
N PHE A 370 2.55 0.56 -4.36
CA PHE A 370 1.38 1.04 -5.08
C PHE A 370 1.16 0.21 -6.36
N PRO A 371 -0.10 -0.03 -6.75
CA PRO A 371 -0.40 -0.62 -8.04
C PRO A 371 0.01 0.35 -9.15
N PRO A 372 0.39 -0.14 -10.35
CA PRO A 372 0.71 0.73 -11.48
C PRO A 372 -0.47 1.64 -11.85
N PHE A 373 -0.19 2.82 -12.41
CA PHE A 373 -1.26 3.64 -12.99
C PHE A 373 -1.96 2.90 -14.12
N ALA A 374 -3.30 2.98 -14.15
CA ALA A 374 -4.12 2.44 -15.22
C ALA A 374 -3.68 3.05 -16.57
N GLY A 375 -3.09 2.22 -17.44
CA GLY A 375 -2.46 2.64 -18.68
C GLY A 375 -3.45 2.97 -19.79
N GLY A 376 -4.32 3.96 -19.61
CA GLY A 376 -5.10 4.58 -20.70
C GLY A 376 -6.03 3.69 -21.56
N GLY A 377 -6.05 2.37 -21.37
CA GLY A 377 -6.96 1.45 -22.05
C GLY A 377 -8.35 1.46 -21.41
N GLU A 378 -9.40 1.28 -22.22
CA GLU A 378 -10.79 1.22 -21.73
C GLU A 378 -11.03 0.13 -20.67
N ASN A 379 -10.19 -0.92 -20.65
CA ASN A 379 -10.23 -1.96 -19.61
C ASN A 379 -9.54 -1.54 -18.29
N ASP A 380 -8.52 -0.68 -18.34
CA ASP A 380 -7.80 -0.22 -17.15
C ASP A 380 -8.58 0.87 -16.41
N ALA A 381 -9.36 1.67 -17.15
CA ALA A 381 -10.34 2.59 -16.57
C ALA A 381 -11.45 1.83 -15.81
N GLN A 382 -11.79 0.61 -16.22
CA GLN A 382 -12.72 -0.27 -15.50
C GLN A 382 -12.14 -0.85 -14.19
N MET A 383 -10.81 -0.90 -14.05
CA MET A 383 -10.12 -1.26 -12.81
C MET A 383 -10.35 -0.21 -11.72
N LEU A 384 -10.41 1.07 -12.10
CA LEU A 384 -10.66 2.20 -11.20
C LEU A 384 -12.16 2.45 -10.89
N LEU A 385 -13.08 1.96 -11.74
CA LEU A 385 -14.50 2.34 -11.72
C LEU A 385 -15.49 1.32 -11.12
N SER A 386 -15.11 0.13 -10.67
CA SER A 386 -16.10 -0.85 -10.19
C SER A 386 -16.46 -0.77 -8.70
N TYR A 387 -16.26 0.37 -8.04
CA TYR A 387 -16.97 0.70 -6.79
C TYR A 387 -18.05 1.78 -6.99
N GLU A 388 -18.52 1.96 -8.22
CA GLU A 388 -19.65 2.82 -8.49
C GLU A 388 -20.97 2.03 -8.47
N PHE A 389 -21.70 2.26 -7.38
CA PHE A 389 -23.14 2.25 -7.37
C PHE A 389 -23.65 2.96 -8.64
N LYS A 390 -24.53 2.29 -9.39
CA LYS A 390 -25.29 2.90 -10.48
C LYS A 390 -25.79 4.31 -10.09
N LYS A 391 -25.31 5.31 -10.85
CA LYS A 391 -25.82 6.68 -11.03
C LYS A 391 -25.96 7.58 -9.79
N ILE A 392 -25.07 8.56 -9.66
CA ILE A 392 -25.45 9.98 -9.45
C ILE A 392 -24.50 10.84 -10.31
N PRO A 393 -25.02 11.70 -11.22
CA PRO A 393 -24.21 12.73 -11.86
C PRO A 393 -24.03 13.96 -10.95
N GLU A 394 -22.91 14.66 -11.14
CA GLU A 394 -22.56 15.98 -10.59
C GLU A 394 -22.12 16.10 -9.13
N GLN A 395 -20.82 15.95 -8.92
CA GLN A 395 -19.86 17.04 -8.62
C GLN A 395 -18.50 16.37 -8.63
N ILE A 396 -17.48 17.02 -9.19
CA ILE A 396 -16.10 16.51 -9.28
C ILE A 396 -15.64 16.19 -7.86
N ARG A 397 -15.84 14.93 -7.44
CA ARG A 397 -15.18 14.37 -6.27
C ARG A 397 -13.73 14.26 -6.69
N GLU A 398 -12.87 15.01 -6.01
CA GLU A 398 -11.41 14.92 -6.16
C GLU A 398 -11.05 13.45 -6.31
N ASN A 399 -10.55 13.11 -7.51
CA ASN A 399 -10.24 11.75 -7.90
C ASN A 399 -8.97 11.38 -7.11
N THR A 400 -9.12 10.99 -5.85
CA THR A 400 -8.02 10.49 -5.05
C THR A 400 -7.68 9.11 -5.61
N ASN A 401 -6.66 9.05 -6.46
CA ASN A 401 -6.00 7.83 -6.96
C ASN A 401 -5.34 6.99 -5.84
N LEU A 402 -5.91 6.99 -4.63
CA LEU A 402 -5.44 6.28 -3.43
C LEU A 402 -6.03 4.87 -3.32
N LYS A 403 -6.59 4.32 -4.40
CA LYS A 403 -7.16 2.97 -4.35
C LYS A 403 -6.04 1.92 -4.43
N GLY A 404 -5.90 1.13 -3.37
CA GLY A 404 -5.30 -0.21 -3.46
C GLY A 404 -3.80 -0.37 -3.18
N GLY A 405 -3.14 0.54 -2.45
CA GLY A 405 -1.75 0.33 -1.99
C GLY A 405 -1.62 -0.78 -0.93
N LEU A 406 -0.39 -1.23 -0.69
CA LEU A 406 -0.04 -2.19 0.36
C LEU A 406 1.06 -1.63 1.26
N ILE A 407 0.85 -1.68 2.57
CA ILE A 407 1.94 -1.57 3.55
C ILE A 407 2.62 -2.93 3.60
N VAL A 408 3.91 -2.96 3.31
CA VAL A 408 4.75 -4.16 3.30
C VAL A 408 5.67 -4.12 4.52
N CYS A 409 5.72 -5.20 5.28
CA CYS A 409 6.63 -5.37 6.40
C CYS A 409 7.49 -6.62 6.23
N CYS A 410 8.80 -6.46 6.10
CA CYS A 410 9.75 -7.57 6.08
C CYS A 410 10.13 -7.91 7.52
N CYS A 411 9.56 -9.00 8.05
CA CYS A 411 9.62 -9.34 9.46
C CYS A 411 11.02 -9.76 9.89
N GLY A 412 11.46 -9.28 11.06
CA GLY A 412 12.78 -9.62 11.61
C GLY A 412 13.95 -8.84 11.00
N GLU A 413 13.73 -8.07 9.93
CA GLU A 413 14.71 -7.11 9.45
C GLU A 413 14.78 -5.91 10.41
N ARG A 414 15.99 -5.54 10.84
CA ARG A 414 16.17 -4.39 11.70
C ARG A 414 15.95 -3.11 10.90
N GLN A 415 15.07 -2.24 11.39
CA GLN A 415 14.92 -0.91 10.82
C GLN A 415 16.24 -0.14 10.94
N ALA A 416 16.72 0.42 9.84
CA ALA A 416 17.93 1.23 9.84
C ALA A 416 17.74 2.44 10.77
N GLU A 417 18.74 2.70 11.61
CA GLU A 417 18.74 3.89 12.46
C GLU A 417 18.79 5.15 11.59
N LEU A 418 17.89 6.08 11.87
CA LEU A 418 17.85 7.36 11.16
C LEU A 418 19.03 8.22 11.61
N VAL A 419 19.71 8.82 10.64
CA VAL A 419 20.88 9.68 10.85
C VAL A 419 20.49 11.12 10.53
N ASP A 420 20.69 12.02 11.49
CA ASP A 420 20.42 13.45 11.33
C ASP A 420 21.62 14.17 10.70
N SER A 421 21.40 15.39 10.20
CA SER A 421 22.46 16.26 9.75
C SER A 421 23.33 16.73 10.92
N PRO A 422 24.66 16.90 10.74
CA PRO A 422 25.56 17.44 11.76
C PRO A 422 25.41 18.95 11.93
N ILE A 423 24.62 19.61 11.07
CA ILE A 423 24.26 21.02 11.13
C ILE A 423 22.74 21.18 11.16
N ASN A 424 22.23 22.29 11.68
CA ASN A 424 20.80 22.57 11.59
C ASN A 424 20.48 23.20 10.23
N PHE A 425 19.39 22.74 9.61
CA PHE A 425 18.91 23.29 8.35
C PHE A 425 17.42 23.64 8.44
N THR A 426 17.05 24.86 8.05
CA THR A 426 15.65 25.29 8.08
C THR A 426 14.82 24.45 7.13
N GLY A 427 13.71 23.87 7.61
CA GLY A 427 12.85 23.01 6.79
C GLY A 427 13.32 21.57 6.65
N GLY A 428 14.44 21.19 7.30
CA GLY A 428 14.99 19.83 7.27
C GLY A 428 13.97 18.77 7.69
N LYS A 429 13.96 17.65 6.96
CA LYS A 429 12.91 16.62 7.06
C LYS A 429 13.22 15.48 8.02
N TYR A 430 14.27 15.58 8.84
CA TYR A 430 14.67 14.51 9.77
C TYR A 430 13.50 13.98 10.62
N ARG A 431 12.69 14.88 11.21
CA ARG A 431 11.51 14.52 12.02
C ARG A 431 10.36 13.91 11.23
N GLU A 432 10.37 14.06 9.92
CA GLU A 432 9.34 13.55 9.01
C GLU A 432 9.78 12.26 8.29
N LEU A 433 11.05 11.84 8.41
CA LEU A 433 11.63 10.70 7.69
C LEU A 433 10.83 9.42 7.90
N GLU A 434 10.48 9.10 9.15
CA GLU A 434 9.65 7.93 9.43
C GLU A 434 8.32 7.97 8.69
N ARG A 435 7.76 9.15 8.41
CA ARG A 435 6.48 9.27 7.71
C ARG A 435 6.63 9.22 6.19
N ILE A 436 7.74 9.72 5.63
CA ILE A 436 7.91 9.84 4.17
C ILE A 436 8.67 8.67 3.55
N LEU A 437 9.71 8.14 4.21
CA LEU A 437 10.56 7.08 3.65
C LEU A 437 9.79 5.82 3.23
N PRO A 438 8.73 5.37 3.95
CA PRO A 438 7.96 4.20 3.51
C PRO A 438 7.32 4.37 2.13
N TYR A 439 7.05 5.61 1.70
CA TYR A 439 6.46 5.87 0.40
C TYR A 439 7.47 5.85 -0.75
N PHE A 440 8.77 5.95 -0.45
CA PHE A 440 9.81 5.88 -1.47
C PHE A 440 9.99 4.44 -1.98
N PRO A 441 10.54 4.27 -3.19
CA PRO A 441 10.82 2.93 -3.71
C PRO A 441 11.65 2.11 -2.71
N ALA A 442 11.25 0.87 -2.46
CA ALA A 442 12.01 -0.04 -1.62
C ALA A 442 13.42 -0.34 -2.18
N GLN A 443 13.57 -0.20 -3.50
CA GLN A 443 14.85 -0.29 -4.19
C GLN A 443 14.92 0.79 -5.28
N CYS A 444 16.03 1.52 -5.28
CA CYS A 444 16.47 2.37 -6.38
C CYS A 444 17.99 2.29 -6.48
N LYS A 445 18.52 2.45 -7.69
CA LYS A 445 19.96 2.43 -7.94
C LYS A 445 20.61 3.70 -7.42
N ARG A 446 20.10 4.85 -7.89
CA ARG A 446 20.55 6.18 -7.48
C ARG A 446 19.39 7.00 -6.94
N PHE A 447 19.58 7.56 -5.75
CA PHE A 447 18.66 8.48 -5.13
C PHE A 447 19.17 9.91 -5.30
N TRP A 448 18.37 10.77 -5.90
CA TRP A 448 18.68 12.20 -6.01
C TRP A 448 17.88 12.96 -4.95
N ASP A 449 18.59 13.59 -4.01
CA ASP A 449 18.02 14.53 -3.06
C ASP A 449 18.16 15.94 -3.65
N VAL A 450 17.16 16.36 -4.41
CA VAL A 450 17.15 17.65 -5.11
C VAL A 450 16.56 18.68 -4.16
N PHE A 451 17.34 19.69 -3.79
CA PHE A 451 17.15 20.53 -2.60
C PHE A 451 17.60 19.85 -1.30
N ALA A 452 18.77 19.22 -1.34
CA ALA A 452 19.32 18.40 -0.25
C ALA A 452 19.38 19.13 1.10
N GLY A 453 19.69 20.44 1.11
CA GLY A 453 19.90 21.22 2.32
C GLY A 453 20.88 20.53 3.28
N GLY A 454 20.37 20.08 4.42
CA GLY A 454 21.15 19.32 5.43
C GLY A 454 21.42 17.85 5.08
N CYS A 455 21.03 17.36 3.90
CA CYS A 455 21.21 15.99 3.40
C CYS A 455 20.44 14.90 4.16
N SER A 456 19.53 15.26 5.08
CA SER A 456 18.85 14.30 5.96
C SER A 456 18.00 13.27 5.19
N VAL A 457 17.45 13.60 4.02
CA VAL A 457 16.60 12.66 3.28
C VAL A 457 17.46 11.64 2.53
N GLY A 458 18.38 12.10 1.68
CA GLY A 458 19.25 11.22 0.91
C GLY A 458 20.12 10.29 1.78
N LEU A 459 20.57 10.75 2.96
CA LEU A 459 21.33 9.89 3.91
C LEU A 459 20.54 8.70 4.45
N ASN A 460 19.21 8.83 4.49
CA ASN A 460 18.32 7.81 5.04
C ASN A 460 17.49 7.09 3.98
N ALA A 461 17.61 7.50 2.72
CA ALA A 461 17.04 6.78 1.58
C ALA A 461 17.66 5.37 1.44
N VAL A 462 16.96 4.45 0.78
CA VAL A 462 17.49 3.10 0.49
C VAL A 462 18.01 3.09 -0.95
N ALA A 463 19.31 3.36 -1.11
CA ALA A 463 19.99 3.40 -2.41
C ALA A 463 21.48 3.09 -2.27
N GLN A 464 22.09 2.57 -3.36
CA GLN A 464 23.54 2.33 -3.41
C GLN A 464 24.31 3.63 -3.64
N GLU A 465 23.77 4.49 -4.51
CA GLU A 465 24.32 5.80 -4.82
C GLU A 465 23.33 6.89 -4.40
N VAL A 466 23.85 7.97 -3.81
CA VAL A 466 23.07 9.15 -3.44
C VAL A 466 23.72 10.39 -4.05
N VAL A 467 22.92 11.18 -4.75
CA VAL A 467 23.32 12.45 -5.34
C VAL A 467 22.61 13.56 -4.58
N PHE A 468 23.36 14.38 -3.86
CA PHE A 468 22.85 15.57 -3.19
C PHE A 468 22.97 16.77 -4.12
N VAL A 469 21.85 17.40 -4.44
CA VAL A 469 21.81 18.61 -5.28
C VAL A 469 21.31 19.77 -4.44
N ASP A 470 22.12 20.81 -4.33
CA ASP A 470 21.73 22.07 -3.71
C ASP A 470 22.46 23.24 -4.37
N GLN A 471 21.88 24.42 -4.31
CA GLN A 471 22.48 25.66 -4.81
C GLN A 471 23.46 26.29 -3.82
N ASP A 472 23.38 25.93 -2.52
CA ASP A 472 24.35 26.38 -1.51
C ASP A 472 25.69 25.64 -1.65
N ALA A 473 26.57 26.21 -2.47
CA ALA A 473 27.88 25.62 -2.76
C ALA A 473 28.78 25.49 -1.52
N VAL A 474 28.62 26.37 -0.53
CA VAL A 474 29.45 26.34 0.69
C VAL A 474 29.03 25.16 1.57
N VAL A 475 27.73 24.94 1.74
CA VAL A 475 27.21 23.80 2.51
C VAL A 475 27.50 22.47 1.81
N MET A 476 27.36 22.40 0.48
CA MET A 476 27.71 21.19 -0.27
C MET A 476 29.20 20.86 -0.15
N ALA A 477 30.08 21.85 -0.30
CA ALA A 477 31.53 21.64 -0.17
C ALA A 477 31.96 21.29 1.27
N LEU A 478 31.26 21.80 2.29
CA LEU A 478 31.46 21.38 3.68
C LEU A 478 31.20 19.88 3.84
N PHE A 479 30.09 19.36 3.31
CA PHE A 479 29.78 17.94 3.39
C PHE A 479 30.71 17.08 2.53
N GLU A 480 31.16 17.58 1.39
CA GLU A 480 32.19 16.93 0.57
C GLU A 480 33.51 16.82 1.33
N ALA A 481 33.96 17.89 2.00
CA ALA A 481 35.15 17.88 2.84
C ALA A 481 35.02 16.88 4.01
N MET A 482 33.83 16.79 4.63
CA MET A 482 33.51 15.77 5.63
C MET A 482 33.61 14.35 5.06
N GLN A 483 33.04 14.10 3.88
CA GLN A 483 33.09 12.80 3.20
C GLN A 483 34.53 12.37 2.90
N VAL A 484 35.31 13.26 2.28
CA VAL A 484 36.70 12.98 1.85
C VAL A 484 37.60 12.72 3.07
N SER A 485 37.39 13.47 4.15
CA SER A 485 38.25 13.41 5.33
C SER A 485 37.84 12.30 6.31
N GLY A 486 36.58 11.87 6.28
CA GLY A 486 36.02 10.88 7.21
C GLY A 486 36.33 11.24 8.67
N SER A 487 36.80 10.24 9.44
CA SER A 487 37.18 10.46 10.84
C SER A 487 38.29 11.50 11.08
N ALA A 488 39.08 11.87 10.06
CA ALA A 488 40.08 12.94 10.20
C ALA A 488 39.44 14.30 10.43
N PHE A 489 38.23 14.52 9.91
CA PHE A 489 37.49 15.77 10.09
C PHE A 489 37.22 16.07 11.57
N ILE A 490 36.91 15.05 12.38
CA ILE A 490 36.69 15.20 13.82
C ILE A 490 37.96 15.68 14.52
N ARG A 491 39.13 15.12 14.14
CA ARG A 491 40.41 15.52 14.75
C ARG A 491 40.77 16.97 14.43
N GLU A 492 40.51 17.40 13.21
CA GLU A 492 40.73 18.80 12.80
C GLU A 492 39.83 19.77 13.56
N VAL A 493 38.54 19.40 13.74
CA VAL A 493 37.59 20.15 14.57
C VAL A 493 38.12 20.31 16.00
N GLU A 494 38.58 19.22 16.61
CA GLU A 494 39.13 19.24 17.97
C GLU A 494 40.44 20.03 18.09
N GLN A 495 41.28 20.00 17.04
CA GLN A 495 42.49 20.80 16.95
C GLN A 495 42.15 22.30 16.93
N ILE A 496 41.26 22.74 16.04
CA ILE A 496 40.81 24.14 15.95
C ILE A 496 40.20 24.60 17.27
N ILE A 497 39.40 23.76 17.93
CA ILE A 497 38.85 24.07 19.26
C ILE A 497 39.96 24.33 20.27
N GLY A 498 41.06 23.58 20.21
CA GLY A 498 42.26 23.81 21.03
C GLY A 498 43.01 25.09 20.68
N GLU A 499 43.26 25.33 19.40
CA GLU A 499 44.01 26.48 18.89
C GLU A 499 43.37 27.82 19.29
N TYR A 500 42.05 27.90 19.22
CA TYR A 500 41.30 29.11 19.58
C TYR A 500 40.89 29.15 21.06
N ALA A 501 41.27 28.15 21.86
CA ALA A 501 40.91 28.02 23.27
C ALA A 501 39.39 28.09 23.53
N LEU A 502 38.59 27.47 22.65
CA LEU A 502 37.14 27.35 22.82
C LEU A 502 36.81 26.35 23.93
N SER A 503 35.66 26.54 24.59
CA SER A 503 35.21 25.67 25.69
C SER A 503 35.00 24.21 25.28
N ARG A 504 35.23 23.32 26.25
CA ARG A 504 35.20 21.86 26.13
C ARG A 504 34.33 21.21 27.20
N SER A 505 33.02 21.47 27.15
CA SER A 505 32.08 20.96 28.16
C SER A 505 32.00 19.43 28.20
N TRP A 506 32.32 18.74 27.11
CA TRP A 506 32.38 17.27 27.09
C TRP A 506 33.51 16.71 27.97
N GLU A 507 34.57 17.49 28.19
CA GLU A 507 35.75 17.10 28.97
C GLU A 507 35.66 17.63 30.42
N TYR A 508 35.31 18.91 30.58
CA TYR A 508 35.38 19.59 31.88
C TYR A 508 34.01 19.90 32.52
N GLY A 509 32.92 19.77 31.76
CA GLY A 509 31.57 20.15 32.19
C GLY A 509 31.36 21.67 32.32
N TYR A 510 30.10 22.09 32.47
CA TYR A 510 29.74 23.51 32.57
C TYR A 510 30.29 24.19 33.84
N ALA A 511 30.36 23.44 34.97
CA ALA A 511 30.81 23.97 36.25
C ALA A 511 32.27 24.44 36.23
N TYR A 512 33.13 23.81 35.41
CA TYR A 512 34.51 24.25 35.21
C TYR A 512 34.60 25.67 34.65
N TYR A 513 33.64 26.05 33.81
CA TYR A 513 33.54 27.38 33.22
C TYR A 513 32.74 28.37 34.08
N GLY A 514 32.33 27.98 35.29
CA GLY A 514 31.57 28.84 36.20
C GLY A 514 30.16 29.19 35.72
N VAL A 515 29.57 28.38 34.83
CA VAL A 515 28.22 28.59 34.29
C VAL A 515 27.35 27.35 34.47
N SER A 516 26.04 27.54 34.43
CA SER A 516 25.05 26.47 34.32
C SER A 516 24.78 26.08 32.86
N ALA A 517 24.17 24.91 32.65
CA ALA A 517 23.73 24.48 31.31
C ALA A 517 22.66 25.42 30.70
N GLU A 518 21.87 26.11 31.52
CA GLU A 518 20.81 27.03 31.07
C GLU A 518 21.38 28.39 30.61
N GLU A 519 22.37 28.92 31.35
CA GLU A 519 23.12 30.10 30.96
C GLU A 519 23.90 29.84 29.67
N GLY A 520 24.55 28.66 29.59
CA GLY A 520 25.32 28.21 28.44
C GLY A 520 26.69 28.91 28.32
N LEU A 521 27.39 28.61 27.23
CA LEU A 521 28.82 28.95 27.06
C LEU A 521 29.05 30.18 26.17
N ALA A 522 27.99 30.93 25.82
CA ALA A 522 28.08 32.06 24.89
C ALA A 522 29.07 33.13 25.36
N ASN A 523 29.03 33.49 26.65
CA ASN A 523 29.92 34.49 27.23
C ASN A 523 31.37 33.97 27.36
N VAL A 524 31.54 32.68 27.65
CA VAL A 524 32.85 32.03 27.78
C VAL A 524 33.58 32.04 26.44
N ASN A 525 32.87 31.75 25.35
CA ASN A 525 33.46 31.61 24.01
C ASN A 525 33.50 32.92 23.22
N LYS A 526 32.93 34.03 23.71
CA LYS A 526 32.63 35.21 22.90
C LYS A 526 33.84 35.78 22.15
N GLU A 527 34.97 35.95 22.85
CA GLU A 527 36.18 36.53 22.27
C GLU A 527 36.88 35.55 21.32
N ALA A 528 37.08 34.30 21.75
CA ALA A 528 37.65 33.23 20.94
C ALA A 528 36.85 32.98 19.64
N TYR A 529 35.53 32.95 19.74
CA TYR A 529 34.62 32.79 18.60
C TYR A 529 34.69 33.98 17.64
N ALA A 530 34.77 35.21 18.16
CA ALA A 530 34.89 36.40 17.33
C ALA A 530 36.21 36.38 16.53
N LYS A 531 37.31 35.97 17.17
CA LYS A 531 38.60 35.77 16.52
C LYS A 531 38.54 34.69 15.44
N LEU A 532 38.04 33.49 15.76
CA LEU A 532 37.87 32.41 14.78
C LEU A 532 37.05 32.86 13.56
N ARG A 533 36.00 33.65 13.79
CA ARG A 533 35.15 34.18 12.71
C ARG A 533 35.88 35.19 11.83
N GLU A 534 36.69 36.06 12.43
CA GLU A 534 37.52 37.00 11.68
C GLU A 534 38.56 36.26 10.84
N ASP A 535 39.28 35.31 11.44
CA ASP A 535 40.30 34.51 10.78
C ASP A 535 39.66 33.66 9.64
N PHE A 536 38.49 33.05 9.86
CA PHE A 536 37.73 32.34 8.82
C PHE A 536 37.32 33.23 7.64
N ASN A 537 36.85 34.45 7.90
CA ASN A 537 36.41 35.37 6.84
C ASN A 537 37.61 35.91 6.02
N GLN A 538 38.83 35.81 6.53
CA GLN A 538 40.06 36.16 5.81
C GLN A 538 40.69 34.96 5.08
N GLU A 539 40.30 33.73 5.42
CA GLU A 539 40.81 32.53 4.78
C GLU A 539 40.30 32.39 3.35
N THR A 540 41.20 32.09 2.42
CA THR A 540 40.92 31.99 0.99
C THR A 540 41.15 30.59 0.45
N LEU A 541 41.94 29.77 1.15
CA LEU A 541 42.18 28.39 0.77
C LEU A 541 41.05 27.50 1.29
N GLN A 542 40.17 27.06 0.39
CA GLN A 542 39.02 26.20 0.70
C GLN A 542 39.42 24.73 0.84
N ASP A 543 40.30 24.43 1.79
CA ASP A 543 40.73 23.07 2.11
C ASP A 543 39.96 22.49 3.32
N MET A 544 40.40 21.32 3.79
CA MET A 544 39.82 20.66 4.96
C MET A 544 39.81 21.57 6.21
N HIS A 545 40.87 22.36 6.43
CA HIS A 545 40.98 23.23 7.59
C HIS A 545 39.92 24.33 7.53
N TYR A 546 39.75 24.96 6.36
CA TYR A 546 38.69 25.96 6.13
C TYR A 546 37.29 25.42 6.47
N TYR A 547 36.94 24.23 5.99
CA TYR A 547 35.64 23.64 6.25
C TYR A 547 35.49 23.16 7.71
N ALA A 548 36.56 22.73 8.36
CA ALA A 548 36.56 22.45 9.79
C ALA A 548 36.37 23.73 10.62
N MET A 549 37.00 24.86 10.25
CA MET A 549 36.75 26.17 10.87
C MET A 549 35.28 26.58 10.73
N LEU A 550 34.71 26.44 9.51
CA LEU A 550 33.30 26.69 9.28
C LEU A 550 32.42 25.83 10.18
N TYR A 551 32.71 24.54 10.29
CA TYR A 551 31.94 23.64 11.14
C TYR A 551 32.03 24.01 12.62
N VAL A 552 33.21 24.37 13.13
CA VAL A 552 33.39 24.87 14.50
C VAL A 552 32.58 26.15 14.71
N LEU A 553 32.60 27.09 13.76
CA LEU A 553 31.75 28.28 13.81
C LEU A 553 30.25 27.95 13.85
N LEU A 554 29.81 26.91 13.15
CA LEU A 554 28.42 26.44 13.23
C LEU A 554 28.10 25.83 14.59
N VAL A 555 28.97 24.95 15.12
CA VAL A 555 28.79 24.30 16.43
C VAL A 555 28.67 25.32 17.57
N TYR A 556 29.56 26.31 17.58
CA TYR A 556 29.63 27.35 18.61
C TYR A 556 28.76 28.57 18.31
N GLY A 557 28.14 28.63 17.13
CA GLY A 557 27.30 29.73 16.68
C GLY A 557 25.84 29.57 17.09
N PHE A 558 25.08 30.65 17.01
CA PHE A 558 23.66 30.65 17.37
C PHE A 558 22.83 29.74 16.45
N ASN A 559 22.17 28.74 17.02
CA ASN A 559 21.29 27.79 16.32
C ASN A 559 21.94 26.89 15.24
N ASN A 560 23.27 26.84 15.15
CA ASN A 560 24.02 25.93 14.26
C ASN A 560 23.59 25.97 12.78
N MET A 561 23.18 27.15 12.29
CA MET A 561 22.66 27.33 10.94
C MET A 561 23.63 28.17 10.10
N PRO A 562 24.05 27.69 8.91
CA PRO A 562 24.89 28.46 8.00
C PRO A 562 24.27 29.82 7.66
N ARG A 563 25.05 30.89 7.80
CA ARG A 563 24.60 32.26 7.52
C ARG A 563 25.75 33.14 7.03
N PHE A 564 25.62 33.58 5.79
CA PHE A 564 26.54 34.50 5.12
C PHE A 564 25.83 35.81 4.77
N ASN A 565 26.56 36.92 4.79
CA ASN A 565 26.06 38.22 4.33
C ASN A 565 26.20 38.33 2.80
N ARG A 566 25.77 39.47 2.23
CA ARG A 566 25.86 39.71 0.77
C ARG A 566 27.30 39.82 0.25
N ALA A 567 28.27 40.06 1.13
CA ALA A 567 29.69 40.07 0.81
C ALA A 567 30.32 38.66 0.87
N GLY A 568 29.54 37.63 1.21
CA GLY A 568 30.03 36.25 1.37
C GLY A 568 30.66 35.95 2.73
N GLU A 569 30.62 36.88 3.68
CA GLU A 569 31.23 36.70 4.99
C GLU A 569 30.28 35.99 5.95
N PHE A 570 30.81 35.07 6.75
CA PHE A 570 30.06 34.40 7.81
C PHE A 570 29.74 35.38 8.95
N ASN A 571 28.46 35.45 9.35
CA ASN A 571 27.98 36.49 10.27
C ASN A 571 27.14 35.98 11.46
N LEU A 572 27.17 34.68 11.75
CA LEU A 572 26.42 34.13 12.88
C LEU A 572 27.06 34.60 14.21
N PRO A 573 26.26 35.07 15.20
CA PRO A 573 26.77 35.40 16.52
C PRO A 573 27.08 34.13 17.32
N VAL A 574 27.89 34.25 18.37
CA VAL A 574 28.18 33.15 19.30
C VAL A 574 26.90 32.61 19.93
N GLY A 575 26.80 31.29 20.03
CA GLY A 575 25.69 30.55 20.61
C GLY A 575 25.98 30.06 22.03
N LYS A 576 24.96 29.46 22.66
CA LYS A 576 25.05 28.92 24.02
C LYS A 576 25.72 27.53 24.11
N ARG A 577 25.93 26.87 22.97
CA ARG A 577 26.38 25.48 22.88
C ARG A 577 27.83 25.42 22.38
N ASP A 578 28.47 24.31 22.66
CA ASP A 578 29.82 23.97 22.23
C ASP A 578 29.84 22.54 21.65
N TRP A 579 31.05 22.00 21.42
CA TRP A 579 31.31 20.66 20.89
C TRP A 579 31.01 19.51 21.87
N ASN A 580 29.77 19.42 22.33
CA ASN A 580 29.33 18.40 23.29
C ASN A 580 29.17 16.99 22.67
N ILE A 581 28.96 15.98 23.53
CA ILE A 581 28.80 14.56 23.15
C ILE A 581 27.69 14.36 22.10
N SER A 582 26.57 15.08 22.20
CA SER A 582 25.48 14.92 21.23
C SER A 582 25.90 15.38 19.83
N MET A 583 26.70 16.44 19.72
CA MET A 583 27.24 16.90 18.43
C MET A 583 28.27 15.92 17.86
N GLN A 584 29.15 15.40 18.73
CA GLN A 584 30.13 14.37 18.36
C GLN A 584 29.43 13.12 17.81
N THR A 585 28.45 12.57 18.52
CA THR A 585 27.68 11.40 18.09
C THR A 585 26.97 11.64 16.76
N LYS A 586 26.36 12.84 16.57
CA LYS A 586 25.70 13.19 15.30
C LYS A 586 26.68 13.21 14.13
N LEU A 587 27.81 13.90 14.28
CA LEU A 587 28.82 13.97 13.21
C LEU A 587 29.40 12.58 12.92
N GLN A 588 29.70 11.79 13.95
CA GLN A 588 30.21 10.44 13.77
C GLN A 588 29.22 9.55 13.01
N ALA A 589 27.93 9.57 13.38
CA ALA A 589 26.90 8.82 12.69
C ALA A 589 26.72 9.27 11.23
N PHE A 590 26.80 10.58 10.98
CA PHE A 590 26.76 11.15 9.63
C PHE A 590 27.94 10.69 8.77
N LEU A 591 29.17 10.80 9.26
CA LEU A 591 30.37 10.35 8.55
C LEU A 591 30.32 8.86 8.27
N GLN A 592 29.94 8.05 9.26
CA GLN A 592 29.79 6.60 9.09
C GLN A 592 28.75 6.26 8.01
N ARG A 593 27.65 7.03 7.92
CA ARG A 593 26.62 6.83 6.89
C ARG A 593 27.12 7.21 5.50
N LEU A 594 27.91 8.28 5.38
CA LEU A 594 28.54 8.67 4.12
C LEU A 594 29.52 7.60 3.63
N GLU A 595 30.34 7.03 4.52
CA GLU A 595 31.32 5.97 4.19
C GLU A 595 30.66 4.67 3.69
N GLN A 596 29.40 4.43 4.07
CA GLN A 596 28.64 3.23 3.67
C GLN A 596 28.05 3.30 2.25
N ARG A 597 28.17 4.44 1.56
CA ARG A 597 27.43 4.72 0.33
C ARG A 597 28.32 5.40 -0.69
N GLN A 598 27.98 5.25 -1.96
CA GLN A 598 28.53 6.12 -2.98
C GLN A 598 27.77 7.46 -2.94
N VAL A 599 28.45 8.54 -2.56
CA VAL A 599 27.84 9.85 -2.40
C VAL A 599 28.51 10.85 -3.32
N ASN A 600 27.69 11.64 -4.02
CA ASN A 600 28.12 12.75 -4.84
C ASN A 600 27.42 14.04 -4.40
N PHE A 601 28.18 15.11 -4.19
CA PHE A 601 27.64 16.44 -3.92
C PHE A 601 27.68 17.30 -5.19
N CYS A 602 26.56 17.90 -5.55
CA CYS A 602 26.38 18.65 -6.79
C CYS A 602 25.90 20.07 -6.45
N PRO A 603 26.82 21.05 -6.26
CA PRO A 603 26.47 22.44 -6.00
C PRO A 603 25.91 23.09 -7.28
N MET A 604 24.63 22.89 -7.55
CA MET A 604 23.99 23.37 -8.77
C MET A 604 22.49 23.66 -8.59
N ASP A 605 21.97 24.51 -9.46
CA ASP A 605 20.54 24.75 -9.61
C ASP A 605 19.82 23.53 -10.20
N PHE A 606 18.64 23.19 -9.66
CA PHE A 606 17.83 22.04 -10.08
C PHE A 606 17.48 22.05 -11.59
N ARG A 607 17.41 23.23 -12.22
CA ARG A 607 17.12 23.38 -13.66
C ARG A 607 18.19 22.77 -14.54
N ARG A 608 19.40 22.57 -14.00
CA ARG A 608 20.54 21.96 -14.70
C ARG A 608 20.50 20.44 -14.73
N ILE A 609 19.53 19.80 -14.05
CA ILE A 609 19.34 18.36 -14.10
C ILE A 609 18.99 17.94 -15.53
N ASP A 610 19.86 17.13 -16.14
CA ASP A 610 19.63 16.53 -17.45
C ASP A 610 18.81 15.25 -17.29
N VAL A 611 17.50 15.37 -17.52
CA VAL A 611 16.55 14.26 -17.45
C VAL A 611 16.91 13.13 -18.42
N SER A 612 17.56 13.42 -19.54
CA SER A 612 17.92 12.41 -20.54
C SER A 612 19.06 11.48 -20.09
N ALA A 613 19.83 11.88 -19.07
CA ALA A 613 20.89 11.08 -18.46
C ALA A 613 20.39 10.19 -17.30
N LEU A 614 19.11 10.30 -16.94
CA LEU A 614 18.48 9.50 -15.88
C LEU A 614 17.97 8.17 -16.44
N SER A 615 17.85 7.19 -15.55
CA SER A 615 17.32 5.85 -15.82
C SER A 615 16.08 5.58 -14.97
N GLN A 616 15.25 4.61 -15.39
CA GLN A 616 14.06 4.21 -14.62
C GLN A 616 14.38 3.59 -13.24
N GLU A 617 15.65 3.23 -13.01
CA GLU A 617 16.14 2.77 -11.72
C GLU A 617 16.50 3.93 -10.77
N ASP A 618 16.52 5.17 -11.27
CA ASP A 618 16.75 6.36 -10.47
C ASP A 618 15.45 6.84 -9.83
N PHE A 619 15.59 7.51 -8.68
CA PHE A 619 14.49 8.14 -7.97
C PHE A 619 14.90 9.54 -7.51
N LEU A 620 14.03 10.52 -7.74
CA LEU A 620 14.30 11.91 -7.39
C LEU A 620 13.33 12.39 -6.31
N TYR A 621 13.86 12.88 -5.20
CA TYR A 621 13.10 13.54 -4.17
C TYR A 621 13.31 15.05 -4.25
N PHE A 622 12.21 15.80 -4.16
CA PHE A 622 12.19 17.25 -4.22
C PHE A 622 11.58 17.82 -2.93
N ASP A 623 12.31 18.74 -2.30
CA ASP A 623 11.86 19.50 -1.14
C ASP A 623 12.22 20.98 -1.29
N PRO A 624 11.59 21.68 -2.26
CA PRO A 624 11.96 23.05 -2.59
C PRO A 624 11.63 24.01 -1.44
N PRO A 625 12.18 25.22 -1.48
CA PRO A 625 11.67 26.32 -0.67
C PRO A 625 10.16 26.54 -0.90
N TYR A 626 9.41 26.87 0.16
CA TYR A 626 7.96 27.12 0.06
C TYR A 626 7.66 28.60 -0.10
N ILE A 627 6.77 28.94 -1.06
CA ILE A 627 6.26 30.31 -1.22
C ILE A 627 5.61 30.79 0.08
N GLY A 628 5.89 32.03 0.48
CA GLY A 628 5.33 32.63 1.70
C GLY A 628 6.04 32.25 3.01
N ALA A 629 6.95 31.27 2.99
CA ALA A 629 7.72 30.91 4.18
C ALA A 629 8.86 31.91 4.45
N GLU A 630 8.95 32.45 5.67
CA GLU A 630 9.99 33.42 6.07
C GLU A 630 11.34 32.78 6.42
N THR A 631 11.87 31.90 5.58
CA THR A 631 13.13 31.20 5.81
C THR A 631 14.34 32.03 5.38
N TYR A 632 15.53 31.71 5.91
CA TYR A 632 16.78 32.40 5.57
C TYR A 632 17.08 32.33 4.06
N TYR A 633 16.96 31.15 3.45
CA TYR A 633 17.18 30.97 2.01
C TYR A 633 16.13 31.69 1.17
N ASN A 634 14.86 31.73 1.56
CA ASN A 634 13.85 32.51 0.84
C ASN A 634 14.17 34.01 0.85
N ARG A 635 14.67 34.53 1.97
CA ARG A 635 15.09 35.93 2.09
C ARG A 635 16.34 36.27 1.28
N GLN A 636 17.21 35.29 0.99
CA GLN A 636 18.43 35.49 0.22
C GLN A 636 18.27 35.23 -1.27
N LEU A 637 17.58 34.16 -1.65
CA LEU A 637 17.49 33.66 -3.02
C LEU A 637 16.15 33.98 -3.69
N GLY A 638 15.10 34.22 -2.90
CA GLY A 638 13.80 34.70 -3.39
C GLY A 638 13.04 33.67 -4.23
N TRP A 639 12.68 32.51 -3.66
CA TRP A 639 11.85 31.52 -4.34
C TRP A 639 10.50 32.13 -4.75
N SER A 640 10.27 32.16 -6.06
CA SER A 640 9.14 32.83 -6.69
C SER A 640 8.18 31.85 -7.36
N ALA A 641 7.00 32.35 -7.74
CA ALA A 641 6.07 31.59 -8.57
C ALA A 641 6.63 31.21 -9.96
N GLN A 642 7.71 31.85 -10.43
CA GLN A 642 8.41 31.41 -11.64
C GLN A 642 9.28 30.18 -11.37
N ASP A 643 10.00 30.17 -10.24
CA ASP A 643 10.81 29.01 -9.83
C ASP A 643 9.95 27.77 -9.64
N GLU A 644 8.79 27.94 -9.00
CA GLU A 644 7.84 26.84 -8.81
C GLU A 644 7.27 26.32 -10.13
N ARG A 645 6.96 27.20 -11.10
CA ARG A 645 6.54 26.77 -12.45
C ARG A 645 7.62 25.99 -13.19
N GLU A 646 8.88 26.37 -13.04
CA GLU A 646 10.02 25.67 -13.64
C GLU A 646 10.29 24.32 -12.97
N LEU A 647 10.05 24.20 -11.66
CA LEU A 647 10.03 22.93 -10.97
C LEU A 647 8.92 22.02 -11.50
N MET A 648 7.68 22.51 -11.61
CA MET A 648 6.57 21.73 -12.18
C MET A 648 6.89 21.24 -13.60
N ALA A 649 7.49 22.09 -14.43
CA ALA A 649 7.92 21.71 -15.78
C ALA A 649 9.07 20.67 -15.79
N LEU A 650 9.93 20.64 -14.77
CA LEU A 650 10.90 19.55 -14.60
C LEU A 650 10.20 18.24 -14.24
N LEU A 651 9.23 18.27 -13.32
CA LEU A 651 8.46 17.10 -12.93
C LEU A 651 7.67 16.51 -14.11
N ASP A 652 7.03 17.35 -14.93
CA ASP A 652 6.34 16.92 -16.16
C ASP A 652 7.32 16.24 -17.16
N ARG A 653 8.58 16.69 -17.22
CA ARG A 653 9.61 16.03 -18.04
C ARG A 653 10.01 14.67 -17.45
N LEU A 654 10.11 14.54 -16.12
CA LEU A 654 10.39 13.25 -15.48
C LEU A 654 9.26 12.26 -15.77
N ASP A 655 8.00 12.70 -15.68
CA ASP A 655 6.83 11.91 -16.07
C ASP A 655 6.93 11.41 -17.51
N ALA A 656 7.27 12.29 -18.46
CA ALA A 656 7.41 11.93 -19.87
C ALA A 656 8.51 10.88 -20.13
N TYR A 657 9.54 10.81 -19.28
CA TYR A 657 10.61 9.81 -19.35
C TYR A 657 10.34 8.56 -18.49
N GLY A 658 9.22 8.53 -17.75
CA GLY A 658 8.89 7.45 -16.83
C GLY A 658 9.85 7.36 -15.63
N ILE A 659 10.44 8.48 -15.22
CA ILE A 659 11.35 8.56 -14.07
C ILE A 659 10.54 8.82 -12.81
N ARG A 660 10.76 8.01 -11.78
CA ARG A 660 10.01 8.12 -10.53
C ARG A 660 10.49 9.29 -9.69
N TYR A 661 9.55 10.03 -9.10
CA TYR A 661 9.87 11.09 -8.15
C TYR A 661 8.87 11.20 -7.00
N ALA A 662 9.30 11.92 -5.97
CA ALA A 662 8.44 12.41 -4.90
C ALA A 662 8.69 13.90 -4.64
N LEU A 663 7.62 14.67 -4.43
CA LEU A 663 7.66 16.09 -4.10
C LEU A 663 7.02 16.31 -2.72
N SER A 664 7.78 16.84 -1.77
CA SER A 664 7.22 17.48 -0.58
C SER A 664 6.78 18.90 -0.95
N ALA A 665 5.50 19.21 -0.74
CA ALA A 665 4.96 20.54 -1.04
C ALA A 665 3.93 20.98 0.00
N VAL A 666 3.58 22.27 -0.06
CA VAL A 666 2.59 22.90 0.81
C VAL A 666 1.53 23.57 -0.06
N ARG A 667 0.26 23.17 0.11
CA ARG A 667 -0.87 23.73 -0.64
C ARG A 667 -1.25 25.13 -0.16
N SER A 668 -1.04 25.40 1.13
CA SER A 668 -1.24 26.71 1.73
C SER A 668 -0.29 26.96 2.89
N TYR A 669 0.26 28.17 2.96
CA TYR A 669 1.15 28.60 4.03
C TYR A 669 0.66 29.95 4.58
N GLY A 670 0.45 30.05 5.90
CA GLY A 670 -0.04 31.28 6.52
C GLY A 670 -1.44 31.74 6.05
N GLY A 671 -2.23 30.84 5.46
CA GLY A 671 -3.56 31.13 4.90
C GLY A 671 -3.58 31.52 3.42
N GLU A 672 -2.42 31.74 2.78
CA GLU A 672 -2.32 31.97 1.34
C GLU A 672 -2.16 30.64 0.59
N ALA A 673 -2.90 30.46 -0.49
CA ALA A 673 -2.87 29.25 -1.31
C ALA A 673 -1.75 29.31 -2.35
N ASN A 674 -1.12 28.17 -2.62
CA ASN A 674 -0.16 28.01 -3.69
C ASN A 674 -0.86 27.73 -5.02
N GLU A 675 -1.24 28.79 -5.73
CA GLU A 675 -2.01 28.67 -6.98
C GLU A 675 -1.29 27.86 -8.07
N VAL A 676 0.04 27.94 -8.14
CA VAL A 676 0.85 27.19 -9.13
C VAL A 676 0.73 25.70 -8.87
N LEU A 677 0.94 25.27 -7.61
CA LEU A 677 0.82 23.87 -7.21
C LEU A 677 -0.61 23.36 -7.42
N GLU A 678 -1.63 24.12 -7.02
CA GLU A 678 -3.04 23.72 -7.20
C GLU A 678 -3.40 23.50 -8.66
N GLN A 679 -2.97 24.42 -9.54
CA GLN A 679 -3.18 24.27 -10.98
C GLN A 679 -2.48 23.03 -11.52
N TRP A 680 -1.22 22.79 -11.14
CA TRP A 680 -0.47 21.61 -11.60
C TRP A 680 -1.11 20.29 -11.13
N LEU A 681 -1.49 20.21 -9.85
CA LEU A 681 -2.16 19.03 -9.28
C LEU A 681 -3.50 18.74 -9.97
N ALA A 682 -4.25 19.77 -10.37
CA ALA A 682 -5.51 19.60 -11.09
C ALA A 682 -5.34 18.95 -12.48
N HIS A 683 -4.25 19.27 -13.18
CA HIS A 683 -3.91 18.66 -14.48
C HIS A 683 -3.31 17.25 -14.31
N GLY A 684 -2.59 17.02 -13.21
CA GLY A 684 -1.90 15.77 -12.89
C GLY A 684 -2.75 14.66 -12.26
N THR A 685 -4.08 14.83 -12.14
CA THR A 685 -4.98 13.92 -11.41
C THR A 685 -5.04 12.47 -11.93
N LYS A 686 -4.41 12.13 -13.05
CA LYS A 686 -4.33 10.75 -13.57
C LYS A 686 -2.95 10.11 -13.44
N THR A 687 -1.91 10.90 -13.20
CA THR A 687 -0.51 10.47 -13.14
C THR A 687 0.11 10.65 -11.76
N HIS A 688 -0.62 11.28 -10.84
CA HIS A 688 -0.12 11.57 -9.50
C HIS A 688 -0.93 10.89 -8.39
N ARG A 689 -0.22 10.53 -7.32
CA ARG A 689 -0.78 10.19 -6.00
C ARG A 689 -0.47 11.32 -5.05
N ILE A 690 -1.51 11.82 -4.37
CA ILE A 690 -1.39 12.93 -3.43
C ILE A 690 -1.67 12.40 -2.04
N ILE A 691 -0.63 12.37 -1.20
CA ILE A 691 -0.71 11.94 0.19
C ILE A 691 -0.79 13.20 1.06
N ARG A 692 -1.97 13.46 1.60
CA ARG A 692 -2.19 14.58 2.53
C ARG A 692 -1.60 14.26 3.89
N ARG A 693 -0.93 15.25 4.48
CA ARG A 693 -0.36 15.19 5.83
C ARG A 693 -0.92 16.36 6.61
N ASP A 694 -1.93 16.10 7.44
CA ASP A 694 -2.55 17.14 8.25
C ASP A 694 -1.51 17.71 9.23
N ALA A 695 -1.30 19.02 9.17
CA ALA A 695 -0.55 19.80 10.16
C ALA A 695 -1.40 21.00 10.59
N GLN A 696 -1.23 21.46 11.83
CA GLN A 696 -2.09 22.50 12.43
C GLN A 696 -2.09 23.84 11.68
N ASP A 697 -1.03 24.15 10.92
CA ASP A 697 -0.81 25.47 10.29
C ASP A 697 -0.50 25.45 8.78
N ALA A 698 -0.46 24.27 8.14
CA ALA A 698 -0.17 24.12 6.71
C ALA A 698 -0.71 22.81 6.13
N GLU A 699 -1.35 22.86 4.96
CA GLU A 699 -1.73 21.65 4.22
C GLU A 699 -0.52 21.06 3.48
N LYS A 700 0.31 20.31 4.21
CA LYS A 700 1.45 19.58 3.63
C LYS A 700 0.96 18.40 2.80
N VAL A 701 1.58 18.22 1.65
CA VAL A 701 1.36 17.06 0.77
C VAL A 701 2.68 16.40 0.40
N LEU A 702 2.60 15.11 0.09
CA LEU A 702 3.63 14.36 -0.63
C LEU A 702 3.02 13.90 -1.94
N VAL A 703 3.60 14.31 -3.06
CA VAL A 703 3.13 13.96 -4.41
C VAL A 703 4.06 12.92 -4.99
N LEU A 704 3.51 11.81 -5.51
CA LEU A 704 4.25 10.73 -6.15
C LEU A 704 3.73 10.52 -7.58
N ASN A 705 4.59 10.13 -8.51
CA ASN A 705 4.20 9.80 -9.88
C ASN A 705 4.22 8.30 -10.21
N TYR A 706 4.20 7.42 -9.20
CA TYR A 706 4.11 5.95 -9.35
C TYR A 706 3.06 5.33 -8.44
#